data_AF-A0A1Y3EDQ3-F1
#
_entry.id   AF-A0A1Y3EDQ3-F1
#
_cell.length_a   1.000
_cell.length_b   1.000
_cell.length_c   1.000
_cell.angle_alpha   90.00
_cell.angle_beta   90.00
_cell.angle_gamma   90.00
#
_symmetry.space_group_name_H-M   'P 1'
#
loop_
_entity.id
_entity.type
_entity.pdbx_description
1 polymer ?
#
loop_
_entity_poly.entity_id
_entity_poly.type
_entity_poly.pdbx_seq_one_letter_code
_entity_poly.pdbx_strand_id
1 'polypeptide(L)'
;MPLPDMLAIAKSPFPDITGDEMKKVLLLLLGCAVQSDRREEFINQIKSLDNCTQQAIVDEIRKVTSEASCVLNAHMLDEFVNDERLAVLVKQLLIVVHERDQYAQHLLEANQEQQELDGSSALSSCNGGNACSGKLAENQQQATEYPDESVSRHCAVEIADLKAKVRRLRQDLDERNEMLSIYKEEIVEKDTVLAKMRQENFELMKSHRALNDYRDEVDALREKSERCDRLEEDCERMKEKLEELDFYKSRIDELREENHVLLETRNIYEEQLNGFRCRLAQLSEKETEVIKLERRLVDMEQEMEADKRRLEQLYDENIRLEKECRDGQSRSAKLQAELSRLTECGPHKKHEEIGCFSSANVGSLSSQLSESTIARIHKLELENQRLRQRCDLETVSVASSVEQQSEEKEGILQELRCKNDALCDQLKSMSSDERRQHEVGEMELLQNELVERNAQIAIFEQELSSVESKLKLAEADLRRLENEQITTQAQFASLQRDRSFLENENAKVKQSLESADAELEQCRQRLGRLEVEHERLATVRLQYDELSAHMDSLQSTNRRLQQQLEVEANKNQALAEDLVNEKRKIHSFEQLITEMRSSLNTSSEEENPVDDEKQRCANEDDPRILFWRVIQRLKNQIASGQQQLECSENELAALRQQIASQGAFAATDEQRQSSTVLADVTDSVENIRLKNRLLIDENSNIRQQVHILQSQIEKYCNEAQMTSNENLKLRQELREMQIKL
;
A
#
# COMPACT_ATOMS: atom_id res chain seq x y z
N MET A 1 20.46 -48.41 -4.84
CA MET A 1 19.75 -49.69 -5.12
C MET A 1 18.50 -49.79 -4.23
N PRO A 2 17.36 -50.35 -4.67
CA PRO A 2 16.28 -50.76 -3.76
C PRO A 2 16.73 -51.89 -2.83
N LEU A 3 16.11 -52.01 -1.64
CA LEU A 3 16.36 -53.11 -0.71
C LEU A 3 15.96 -54.47 -1.30
N PRO A 4 16.62 -55.59 -0.91
CA PRO A 4 16.24 -56.93 -1.38
C PRO A 4 14.89 -57.39 -0.80
N ASP A 5 14.06 -58.06 -1.60
CA ASP A 5 12.81 -58.65 -1.10
C ASP A 5 13.08 -60.01 -0.41
N MET A 6 13.29 -59.94 0.90
CA MET A 6 13.49 -61.12 1.76
C MET A 6 12.26 -62.04 1.80
N LEU A 7 11.05 -61.53 1.55
CA LEU A 7 9.83 -62.35 1.51
C LEU A 7 9.70 -63.08 0.17
N ALA A 8 10.14 -62.49 -0.95
CA ALA A 8 10.26 -63.19 -2.22
C ALA A 8 11.27 -64.34 -2.12
N ILE A 9 12.45 -64.09 -1.52
CA ILE A 9 13.48 -65.10 -1.26
C ILE A 9 12.93 -66.25 -0.39
N ALA A 10 12.19 -65.93 0.68
CA ALA A 10 11.64 -66.94 1.60
C ALA A 10 10.47 -67.75 1.00
N LYS A 11 9.70 -67.18 0.06
CA LYS A 11 8.51 -67.82 -0.54
C LYS A 11 8.79 -68.56 -1.84
N SER A 12 9.88 -68.23 -2.54
CA SER A 12 10.25 -68.83 -3.84
C SER A 12 11.71 -69.26 -3.85
N PRO A 13 12.04 -70.56 -3.85
CA PRO A 13 13.41 -71.05 -4.02
C PRO A 13 13.84 -71.19 -5.50
N PHE A 14 13.10 -70.60 -6.46
CA PHE A 14 13.37 -70.75 -7.89
C PHE A 14 14.33 -69.66 -8.43
N PRO A 15 15.31 -70.02 -9.27
CA PRO A 15 16.50 -69.19 -9.51
C PRO A 15 16.24 -67.88 -10.26
N ASP A 16 15.26 -67.82 -11.15
CA ASP A 16 15.16 -66.71 -12.12
C ASP A 16 14.64 -65.39 -11.52
N ILE A 17 13.91 -65.45 -10.40
CA ILE A 17 13.46 -64.27 -9.64
C ILE A 17 14.34 -64.12 -8.39
N THR A 18 14.59 -65.23 -7.70
CA THR A 18 15.31 -65.24 -6.42
C THR A 18 16.81 -64.97 -6.59
N GLY A 19 17.38 -65.27 -7.77
CA GLY A 19 18.79 -65.00 -8.08
C GLY A 19 19.14 -63.52 -8.09
N ASP A 20 18.27 -62.66 -8.62
CA ASP A 20 18.49 -61.21 -8.63
C ASP A 20 18.30 -60.60 -7.23
N GLU A 21 17.29 -61.02 -6.45
CA GLU A 21 17.15 -60.60 -5.05
C GLU A 21 18.33 -61.08 -4.18
N MET A 22 18.75 -62.33 -4.34
CA MET A 22 19.95 -62.87 -3.68
C MET A 22 21.22 -62.13 -4.10
N LYS A 23 21.33 -61.69 -5.36
CA LYS A 23 22.44 -60.86 -5.83
C LYS A 23 22.45 -59.48 -5.15
N LYS A 24 21.29 -58.87 -4.89
CA LYS A 24 21.22 -57.63 -4.08
C LYS A 24 21.69 -57.86 -2.65
N VAL A 25 21.27 -58.96 -2.00
CA VAL A 25 21.74 -59.35 -0.66
C VAL A 25 23.27 -59.52 -0.65
N LEU A 26 23.82 -60.24 -1.63
CA LEU A 26 25.26 -60.44 -1.78
C LEU A 26 26.01 -59.12 -2.01
N LEU A 27 25.51 -58.21 -2.85
CA LEU A 27 26.10 -56.88 -3.03
C LEU A 27 26.12 -56.06 -1.73
N LEU A 28 25.04 -56.14 -0.94
CA LEU A 28 24.93 -55.40 0.32
C LEU A 28 25.94 -55.94 1.36
N LEU A 29 25.99 -57.26 1.54
CA LEU A 29 26.96 -57.92 2.42
C LEU A 29 28.41 -57.63 1.99
N LEU A 30 28.68 -57.59 0.70
CA LEU A 30 29.99 -57.28 0.13
C LEU A 30 30.38 -55.81 0.36
N GLY A 31 29.42 -54.88 0.26
CA GLY A 31 29.59 -53.49 0.66
C GLY A 31 29.93 -53.35 2.15
N CYS A 32 29.16 -54.00 3.02
CA CYS A 32 29.43 -54.04 4.46
C CYS A 32 30.82 -54.63 4.77
N ALA A 33 31.22 -55.73 4.13
CA ALA A 33 32.53 -56.35 4.35
C ALA A 33 33.69 -55.41 3.97
N VAL A 34 33.59 -54.70 2.84
CA VAL A 34 34.61 -53.76 2.35
C VAL A 34 34.67 -52.47 3.18
N GLN A 35 33.52 -52.01 3.70
CA GLN A 35 33.43 -50.83 4.57
C GLN A 35 33.72 -51.14 6.06
N SER A 36 33.79 -52.42 6.47
CA SER A 36 34.04 -52.82 7.85
C SER A 36 35.48 -52.63 8.32
N ASP A 37 35.66 -52.41 9.62
CA ASP A 37 36.98 -52.39 10.29
C ASP A 37 37.77 -53.71 10.11
N ARG A 38 37.09 -54.81 9.76
CA ARG A 38 37.68 -56.14 9.53
C ARG A 38 37.87 -56.50 8.07
N ARG A 39 37.79 -55.52 7.15
CA ARG A 39 37.97 -55.72 5.69
C ARG A 39 39.18 -56.59 5.31
N GLU A 40 40.27 -56.56 6.07
CA GLU A 40 41.47 -57.37 5.80
C GLU A 40 41.26 -58.88 6.03
N GLU A 41 40.42 -59.26 6.99
CA GLU A 41 40.01 -60.66 7.21
C GLU A 41 39.24 -61.16 5.98
N PHE A 42 38.24 -60.39 5.51
CA PHE A 42 37.43 -60.71 4.33
C PHE A 42 38.25 -60.72 3.04
N ILE A 43 39.18 -59.77 2.85
CA ILE A 43 40.10 -59.76 1.70
C ILE A 43 40.96 -61.03 1.68
N ASN A 44 41.43 -61.51 2.84
CA ASN A 44 42.23 -62.73 2.93
C ASN A 44 41.39 -64.01 2.73
N GLN A 45 40.12 -64.00 3.14
CA GLN A 45 39.16 -65.07 2.80
C GLN A 45 38.86 -65.11 1.29
N ILE A 46 38.60 -63.96 0.65
CA ILE A 46 38.35 -63.88 -0.81
C ILE A 46 39.57 -64.38 -1.59
N LYS A 47 40.79 -64.02 -1.18
CA LYS A 47 42.05 -64.54 -1.76
C LYS A 47 42.25 -66.06 -1.64
N SER A 48 41.44 -66.76 -0.84
CA SER A 48 41.48 -68.23 -0.72
C SER A 48 40.51 -68.96 -1.66
N LEU A 49 39.62 -68.23 -2.33
CA LEU A 49 38.71 -68.76 -3.36
C LEU A 49 39.44 -68.97 -4.69
N ASP A 50 38.78 -69.60 -5.67
CA ASP A 50 39.34 -69.76 -7.01
C ASP A 50 39.40 -68.44 -7.79
N ASN A 51 40.29 -68.35 -8.78
CA ASN A 51 40.54 -67.13 -9.54
C ASN A 51 39.30 -66.59 -10.31
N CYS A 52 38.37 -67.45 -10.71
CA CYS A 52 37.16 -67.04 -11.43
C CYS A 52 36.17 -66.37 -10.47
N THR A 53 35.93 -66.98 -9.31
CA THR A 53 35.12 -66.41 -8.24
C THR A 53 35.75 -65.14 -7.67
N GLN A 54 37.09 -65.11 -7.49
CA GLN A 54 37.81 -63.90 -7.08
C GLN A 54 37.56 -62.74 -8.03
N GLN A 55 37.71 -62.94 -9.34
CA GLN A 55 37.51 -61.87 -10.32
C GLN A 55 36.06 -61.37 -10.33
N ALA A 56 35.09 -62.29 -10.30
CA ALA A 56 33.67 -61.93 -10.23
C ALA A 56 33.31 -61.12 -8.97
N ILE A 57 33.87 -61.50 -7.81
CA ILE A 57 33.70 -60.74 -6.56
C ILE A 57 34.37 -59.36 -6.66
N VAL A 58 35.58 -59.27 -7.21
CA VAL A 58 36.30 -58.00 -7.39
C VAL A 58 35.56 -57.04 -8.34
N ASP A 59 34.92 -57.55 -9.38
CA ASP A 59 34.15 -56.73 -10.32
C ASP A 59 32.82 -56.22 -9.71
N GLU A 60 32.19 -56.96 -8.80
CA GLU A 60 31.04 -56.45 -8.02
C GLU A 60 31.47 -55.53 -6.86
N ILE A 61 32.61 -55.79 -6.18
CA ILE A 61 33.24 -54.84 -5.23
C ILE A 61 33.47 -53.50 -5.92
N ARG A 62 33.98 -53.50 -7.16
CA ARG A 62 34.26 -52.28 -7.91
C ARG A 62 33.00 -51.43 -8.09
N LYS A 63 31.89 -52.02 -8.53
CA LYS A 63 30.61 -51.28 -8.68
C LYS A 63 30.16 -50.67 -7.34
N VAL A 64 30.19 -51.46 -6.26
CA VAL A 64 29.80 -51.00 -4.92
C VAL A 64 30.73 -49.91 -4.36
N THR A 65 31.97 -49.80 -4.84
CA THR A 65 32.97 -48.83 -4.36
C THR A 65 33.18 -47.62 -5.30
N SER A 66 32.83 -47.70 -6.59
CA SER A 66 33.00 -46.60 -7.56
C SER A 66 31.69 -46.03 -8.14
N GLU A 67 30.54 -46.69 -7.96
CA GLU A 67 29.25 -46.22 -8.49
C GLU A 67 28.30 -45.78 -7.35
N ALA A 68 28.19 -44.46 -7.14
CA ALA A 68 27.39 -43.85 -6.07
C ALA A 68 25.87 -44.08 -6.16
N SER A 69 25.39 -44.76 -7.21
CA SER A 69 23.99 -45.20 -7.39
C SER A 69 23.66 -46.52 -6.66
N CYS A 70 24.68 -47.32 -6.34
CA CYS A 70 24.50 -48.64 -5.74
C CYS A 70 24.30 -48.56 -4.23
N VAL A 71 25.25 -47.96 -3.51
CA VAL A 71 25.31 -47.91 -2.03
C VAL A 71 25.77 -46.51 -1.59
N LEU A 72 25.12 -45.92 -0.57
CA LEU A 72 25.65 -44.72 0.09
C LEU A 72 26.86 -45.12 0.94
N ASN A 73 28.01 -44.52 0.64
CA ASN A 73 29.26 -44.76 1.36
C ASN A 73 29.46 -43.66 2.42
N ALA A 74 29.68 -44.04 3.68
CA ALA A 74 29.62 -43.13 4.82
C ALA A 74 30.58 -41.93 4.72
N HIS A 75 31.77 -42.10 4.14
CA HIS A 75 32.71 -40.99 3.95
C HIS A 75 32.33 -40.02 2.82
N MET A 76 31.49 -40.43 1.85
CA MET A 76 30.99 -39.50 0.84
C MET A 76 30.01 -38.48 1.44
N LEU A 77 29.32 -38.86 2.52
CA LEU A 77 28.39 -37.98 3.22
C LEU A 77 29.09 -36.78 3.87
N ASP A 78 30.37 -36.90 4.26
CA ASP A 78 31.19 -35.79 4.77
C ASP A 78 31.62 -34.83 3.64
N GLU A 79 31.91 -35.31 2.42
CA GLU A 79 32.25 -34.42 1.28
C GLU A 79 31.03 -33.59 0.80
N PHE A 80 29.81 -34.07 1.04
CA PHE A 80 28.58 -33.34 0.77
C PHE A 80 28.22 -32.26 1.81
N VAL A 81 29.00 -32.08 2.90
CA VAL A 81 28.72 -31.13 4.01
C VAL A 81 28.93 -29.64 3.61
N ASN A 82 29.22 -29.35 2.34
CA ASN A 82 29.31 -27.99 1.82
C ASN A 82 27.96 -27.26 1.69
N ASP A 83 26.83 -27.95 1.88
CA ASP A 83 25.48 -27.35 2.02
C ASP A 83 24.89 -27.71 3.39
N GLU A 84 24.65 -26.69 4.23
CA GLU A 84 24.07 -26.84 5.57
C GLU A 84 22.71 -27.58 5.56
N ARG A 85 21.90 -27.40 4.51
CA ARG A 85 20.58 -28.03 4.41
C ARG A 85 20.71 -29.53 4.14
N LEU A 86 21.68 -29.91 3.30
CA LEU A 86 21.97 -31.30 3.01
C LEU A 86 22.59 -32.00 4.23
N ALA A 87 23.50 -31.33 4.93
CA ALA A 87 24.08 -31.83 6.18
C ALA A 87 23.03 -32.06 7.28
N VAL A 88 22.05 -31.15 7.42
CA VAL A 88 20.92 -31.31 8.34
C VAL A 88 20.04 -32.51 7.96
N LEU A 89 19.68 -32.65 6.67
CA LEU A 89 18.88 -33.78 6.18
C LEU A 89 19.60 -35.13 6.37
N VAL A 90 20.90 -35.20 6.10
CA VAL A 90 21.75 -36.39 6.34
C VAL A 90 21.78 -36.75 7.83
N LYS A 91 21.91 -35.75 8.71
CA LYS A 91 21.90 -35.96 10.16
C LYS A 91 20.55 -36.48 10.67
N GLN A 92 19.43 -36.01 10.12
CA GLN A 92 18.10 -36.53 10.44
C GLN A 92 17.87 -37.93 9.87
N LEU A 93 18.36 -38.23 8.67
CA LEU A 93 18.32 -39.59 8.10
C LEU A 93 19.09 -40.60 8.96
N LEU A 94 20.26 -40.21 9.49
CA LEU A 94 21.04 -41.03 10.43
C LEU A 94 20.29 -41.31 11.74
N ILE A 95 19.56 -40.33 12.27
CA ILE A 95 18.72 -40.51 13.47
C ILE A 95 17.59 -41.50 13.17
N VAL A 96 16.85 -41.32 12.08
CA VAL A 96 15.73 -42.20 11.69
C VAL A 96 16.20 -43.64 11.40
N VAL A 97 17.40 -43.82 10.83
CA VAL A 97 18.01 -45.15 10.66
C VAL A 97 18.34 -45.79 12.01
N HIS A 98 18.88 -45.02 12.96
CA HIS A 98 19.20 -45.52 14.29
C HIS A 98 17.94 -45.89 15.10
N GLU A 99 16.89 -45.07 15.04
CA GLU A 99 15.58 -45.35 15.64
C GLU A 99 14.96 -46.61 15.04
N ARG A 100 14.94 -46.74 13.69
CA ARG A 100 14.50 -47.95 12.99
C ARG A 100 15.21 -49.20 13.50
N ASP A 101 16.53 -49.12 13.67
CA ASP A 101 17.35 -50.27 14.07
C ASP A 101 17.14 -50.65 15.54
N GLN A 102 16.88 -49.68 16.42
CA GLN A 102 16.41 -49.93 17.79
C GLN A 102 15.02 -50.61 17.81
N TYR A 103 14.05 -50.13 17.02
CA TYR A 103 12.73 -50.77 16.93
C TYR A 103 12.80 -52.20 16.35
N ALA A 104 13.68 -52.43 15.36
CA ALA A 104 13.92 -53.77 14.82
C ALA A 104 14.56 -54.70 15.85
N GLN A 105 15.47 -54.19 16.69
CA GLN A 105 16.06 -54.95 17.78
C GLN A 105 15.03 -55.32 18.85
N HIS A 106 14.19 -54.38 19.29
CA HIS A 106 13.09 -54.66 20.23
C HIS A 106 12.06 -55.64 19.67
N LEU A 107 11.80 -55.64 18.35
CA LEU A 107 10.96 -56.64 17.70
C LEU A 107 11.59 -58.05 17.73
N LEU A 108 12.92 -58.15 17.63
CA LEU A 108 13.64 -59.43 17.77
C LEU A 108 13.67 -59.91 19.23
N GLU A 109 13.87 -59.00 20.18
CA GLU A 109 13.81 -59.28 21.62
C GLU A 109 12.41 -59.81 22.02
N ALA A 110 11.33 -59.12 21.61
CA ALA A 110 9.95 -59.58 21.86
C ALA A 110 9.63 -60.93 21.20
N ASN A 111 10.18 -61.23 20.02
CA ASN A 111 10.03 -62.55 19.38
C ASN A 111 10.79 -63.66 20.14
N GLN A 112 11.92 -63.34 20.77
CA GLN A 112 12.64 -64.30 21.63
C GLN A 112 11.87 -64.55 22.93
N GLU A 113 11.32 -63.51 23.57
CA GLU A 113 10.45 -63.65 24.75
C GLU A 113 9.21 -64.51 24.45
N GLN A 114 8.57 -64.33 23.28
CA GLN A 114 7.49 -65.22 22.85
C GLN A 114 7.95 -66.66 22.61
N GLN A 115 9.16 -66.89 22.08
CA GLN A 115 9.69 -68.25 21.90
C GLN A 115 10.05 -68.94 23.23
N GLU A 116 10.44 -68.22 24.28
CA GLU A 116 10.64 -68.81 25.61
C GLU A 116 9.30 -69.19 26.29
N LEU A 117 8.25 -68.39 26.06
CA LEU A 117 6.89 -68.68 26.53
C LEU A 117 6.26 -69.88 25.81
N ASP A 118 6.35 -69.95 24.47
CA ASP A 118 5.85 -71.09 23.69
C ASP A 118 6.71 -72.35 23.87
N GLY A 119 8.03 -72.19 24.01
CA GLY A 119 8.96 -73.30 24.30
C GLY A 119 8.65 -74.00 25.62
N SER A 120 8.15 -73.27 26.61
CA SER A 120 7.67 -73.83 27.89
C SER A 120 6.38 -74.66 27.75
N SER A 121 5.60 -74.45 26.69
CA SER A 121 4.33 -75.13 26.43
C SER A 121 4.49 -76.48 25.69
N ALA A 122 5.63 -76.71 25.04
CA ALA A 122 5.85 -77.86 24.16
C ALA A 122 6.13 -79.21 24.86
N LEU A 123 6.36 -79.23 26.18
CA LEU A 123 6.85 -80.41 26.91
C LEU A 123 5.81 -81.20 27.73
N SER A 124 4.52 -80.87 27.65
CA SER A 124 3.47 -81.50 28.46
C SER A 124 2.34 -82.16 27.65
N SER A 125 2.70 -83.08 26.74
CA SER A 125 1.70 -83.90 26.01
C SER A 125 2.13 -85.36 25.88
N CYS A 126 1.70 -86.20 26.82
CA CYS A 126 1.54 -87.64 26.58
C CYS A 126 0.54 -88.32 27.54
N ASN A 127 -0.35 -89.12 26.95
CA ASN A 127 -1.07 -90.27 27.50
C ASN A 127 -2.22 -90.09 28.52
N GLY A 128 -3.37 -90.71 28.20
CA GLY A 128 -4.45 -91.07 29.14
C GLY A 128 -5.59 -90.05 29.24
N GLY A 129 -6.87 -90.36 29.01
CA GLY A 129 -7.51 -91.63 28.63
C GLY A 129 -8.48 -92.16 29.70
N ASN A 130 -9.77 -92.28 29.33
CA ASN A 130 -10.88 -92.87 30.09
C ASN A 130 -11.20 -92.30 31.50
N ALA A 131 -12.24 -91.46 31.57
CA ALA A 131 -12.99 -91.21 32.80
C ALA A 131 -14.25 -92.10 32.84
N CYS A 132 -14.18 -93.26 33.51
CA CYS A 132 -15.34 -94.13 33.73
C CYS A 132 -16.13 -93.68 34.97
N SER A 133 -17.42 -93.37 34.81
CA SER A 133 -18.35 -93.19 35.93
C SER A 133 -18.91 -94.54 36.37
N GLY A 134 -18.69 -94.95 37.63
CA GLY A 134 -18.67 -96.39 37.95
C GLY A 134 -18.99 -96.87 39.38
N LYS A 135 -19.67 -96.07 40.22
CA LYS A 135 -20.28 -96.47 41.53
C LYS A 135 -19.33 -96.87 42.68
N LEU A 136 -19.74 -96.53 43.90
CA LEU A 136 -19.39 -97.23 45.13
C LEU A 136 -20.64 -97.39 46.00
N ALA A 137 -21.09 -98.63 46.20
CA ALA A 137 -22.07 -98.99 47.21
C ALA A 137 -21.96 -100.49 47.55
N GLU A 138 -21.34 -100.75 48.70
CA GLU A 138 -21.58 -101.87 49.61
C GLU A 138 -21.36 -103.35 49.23
N ASN A 139 -20.60 -103.98 50.15
CA ASN A 139 -20.81 -105.31 50.75
C ASN A 139 -20.10 -106.56 50.18
N GLN A 140 -19.04 -106.92 50.92
CA GLN A 140 -18.80 -108.22 51.57
C GLN A 140 -17.92 -109.32 50.92
N GLN A 141 -17.12 -109.90 51.83
CA GLN A 141 -16.50 -111.23 51.84
C GLN A 141 -15.20 -111.49 51.05
N GLN A 142 -14.11 -111.55 51.84
CA GLN A 142 -13.05 -112.57 51.82
C GLN A 142 -12.17 -112.74 50.56
N ALA A 143 -11.05 -112.01 50.53
CA ALA A 143 -9.73 -112.58 50.20
C ALA A 143 -8.63 -111.85 51.01
N THR A 144 -7.54 -112.54 51.35
CA THR A 144 -6.45 -111.99 52.17
C THR A 144 -5.24 -111.69 51.30
N GLU A 145 -4.82 -110.44 51.20
CA GLU A 145 -3.48 -110.08 50.69
C GLU A 145 -3.04 -108.71 51.23
N TYR A 146 -1.74 -108.52 51.44
CA TYR A 146 -1.17 -107.33 52.08
C TYR A 146 -0.85 -106.25 51.04
N PRO A 147 -1.36 -105.01 51.18
CA PRO A 147 -0.96 -103.90 50.32
C PRO A 147 0.42 -103.36 50.72
N ASP A 148 1.26 -103.06 49.73
CA ASP A 148 2.58 -102.46 49.95
C ASP A 148 2.42 -100.99 50.42
N GLU A 149 2.77 -100.74 51.68
CA GLU A 149 2.69 -99.41 52.28
C GLU A 149 3.58 -98.36 51.57
N SER A 150 4.64 -98.78 50.86
CA SER A 150 5.57 -97.85 50.21
C SER A 150 4.91 -97.09 49.07
N VAL A 151 4.16 -97.80 48.21
CA VAL A 151 3.41 -97.23 47.08
C VAL A 151 2.30 -96.30 47.59
N SER A 152 1.57 -96.71 48.64
CA SER A 152 0.52 -95.89 49.26
C SER A 152 1.08 -94.58 49.81
N ARG A 153 2.26 -94.61 50.46
CA ARG A 153 2.96 -93.40 50.93
C ARG A 153 3.42 -92.51 49.78
N HIS A 154 3.93 -93.07 48.69
CA HIS A 154 4.40 -92.30 47.53
C HIS A 154 3.24 -91.52 46.89
N CYS A 155 2.13 -92.17 46.56
CA CYS A 155 0.97 -91.50 45.98
C CYS A 155 0.32 -90.50 46.95
N ALA A 156 0.40 -90.72 48.27
CA ALA A 156 -0.06 -89.75 49.26
C ALA A 156 0.78 -88.44 49.25
N VAL A 157 2.08 -88.54 49.02
CA VAL A 157 2.98 -87.38 48.84
C VAL A 157 2.68 -86.66 47.53
N GLU A 158 2.56 -87.38 46.41
CA GLU A 158 2.21 -86.78 45.10
C GLU A 158 0.86 -86.03 45.17
N ILE A 159 -0.14 -86.62 45.82
CA ILE A 159 -1.44 -85.98 46.07
C ILE A 159 -1.29 -84.74 46.97
N ALA A 160 -0.36 -84.73 47.93
CA ALA A 160 -0.08 -83.56 48.77
C ALA A 160 0.62 -82.45 47.98
N ASP A 161 1.58 -82.77 47.12
CA ASP A 161 2.30 -81.82 46.26
C ASP A 161 1.40 -81.23 45.18
N LEU A 162 0.55 -82.04 44.54
CA LEU A 162 -0.48 -81.55 43.63
C LEU A 162 -1.48 -80.63 44.34
N LYS A 163 -1.90 -80.96 45.57
CA LYS A 163 -2.73 -80.06 46.40
C LYS A 163 -1.97 -78.77 46.78
N ALA A 164 -0.67 -78.83 47.02
CA ALA A 164 0.16 -77.65 47.29
C ALA A 164 0.40 -76.79 46.04
N LYS A 165 0.47 -77.38 44.85
CA LYS A 165 0.51 -76.66 43.56
C LYS A 165 -0.82 -76.00 43.25
N VAL A 166 -1.95 -76.69 43.48
CA VAL A 166 -3.30 -76.11 43.34
C VAL A 166 -3.56 -74.98 44.33
N ARG A 167 -3.00 -75.02 45.55
CA ARG A 167 -3.06 -73.88 46.50
C ARG A 167 -2.27 -72.68 46.01
N ARG A 168 -1.04 -72.89 45.52
CA ARG A 168 -0.21 -71.82 44.93
C ARG A 168 -0.91 -71.18 43.73
N LEU A 169 -1.33 -71.97 42.74
CA LEU A 169 -2.04 -71.48 41.55
C LEU A 169 -3.37 -70.77 41.86
N ARG A 170 -3.98 -70.99 43.03
CA ARG A 170 -5.13 -70.20 43.49
C ARG A 170 -4.69 -68.86 44.07
N GLN A 171 -3.70 -68.85 44.97
CA GLN A 171 -3.11 -67.61 45.47
C GLN A 171 -2.56 -66.74 44.32
N ASP A 172 -1.82 -67.33 43.38
CA ASP A 172 -1.31 -66.65 42.18
C ASP A 172 -2.46 -66.02 41.37
N LEU A 173 -3.61 -66.70 41.26
CA LEU A 173 -4.80 -66.21 40.56
C LEU A 173 -5.54 -65.12 41.35
N ASP A 174 -5.63 -65.24 42.67
CA ASP A 174 -6.24 -64.25 43.55
C ASP A 174 -5.42 -62.94 43.57
N GLU A 175 -4.09 -63.02 43.70
CA GLU A 175 -3.17 -61.87 43.59
C GLU A 175 -3.26 -61.20 42.21
N ARG A 176 -3.40 -61.98 41.12
CA ARG A 176 -3.61 -61.43 39.76
C ARG A 176 -4.98 -60.78 39.61
N ASN A 177 -6.02 -61.28 40.29
CA ASN A 177 -7.34 -60.65 40.30
C ASN A 177 -7.33 -59.32 41.07
N GLU A 178 -6.59 -59.21 42.18
CA GLU A 178 -6.41 -57.95 42.91
C GLU A 178 -5.69 -56.91 42.04
N MET A 179 -4.59 -57.27 41.39
CA MET A 179 -3.90 -56.39 40.42
C MET A 179 -4.81 -55.98 39.24
N LEU A 180 -5.66 -56.90 38.75
CA LEU A 180 -6.68 -56.59 37.74
C LEU A 180 -7.86 -55.75 38.25
N SER A 181 -8.02 -55.54 39.57
CA SER A 181 -8.94 -54.51 40.10
C SER A 181 -8.25 -53.15 40.08
N ILE A 182 -7.03 -53.08 40.63
CA ILE A 182 -6.21 -51.86 40.68
C ILE A 182 -6.05 -51.25 39.29
N TYR A 183 -5.68 -52.04 38.27
CA TYR A 183 -5.55 -51.51 36.90
C TYR A 183 -6.88 -51.05 36.29
N LYS A 184 -8.04 -51.61 36.67
CA LYS A 184 -9.35 -51.09 36.22
C LYS A 184 -9.69 -49.77 36.89
N GLU A 185 -9.39 -49.64 38.17
CA GLU A 185 -9.55 -48.41 38.94
C GLU A 185 -8.64 -47.30 38.38
N GLU A 186 -7.36 -47.60 38.10
CA GLU A 186 -6.43 -46.68 37.44
C GLU A 186 -6.94 -46.25 36.04
N ILE A 187 -7.42 -47.18 35.20
CA ILE A 187 -7.98 -46.84 33.87
C ILE A 187 -9.17 -45.89 34.01
N VAL A 188 -10.10 -46.16 34.92
CA VAL A 188 -11.24 -45.27 35.19
C VAL A 188 -10.77 -43.90 35.68
N GLU A 189 -9.77 -43.82 36.55
CA GLU A 189 -9.18 -42.54 36.95
C GLU A 189 -8.61 -41.78 35.75
N LYS A 190 -7.82 -42.44 34.87
CA LYS A 190 -7.27 -41.80 33.65
C LYS A 190 -8.39 -41.31 32.74
N ASP A 191 -9.46 -42.08 32.55
CA ASP A 191 -10.62 -41.65 31.75
C ASP A 191 -11.31 -40.42 32.33
N THR A 192 -11.46 -40.30 33.66
CA THR A 192 -11.99 -39.06 34.26
C THR A 192 -11.08 -37.85 34.08
N VAL A 193 -9.76 -38.05 34.05
CA VAL A 193 -8.77 -36.97 33.78
C VAL A 193 -8.80 -36.58 32.29
N LEU A 194 -8.87 -37.55 31.38
CA LEU A 194 -9.02 -37.29 29.94
C LEU A 194 -10.35 -36.58 29.62
N ALA A 195 -11.44 -36.92 30.32
CA ALA A 195 -12.71 -36.21 30.20
C ALA A 195 -12.60 -34.73 30.63
N LYS A 196 -11.96 -34.45 31.77
CA LYS A 196 -11.70 -33.07 32.25
C LYS A 196 -10.84 -32.29 31.27
N MET A 197 -9.71 -32.85 30.83
CA MET A 197 -8.82 -32.24 29.84
C MET A 197 -9.54 -31.93 28.51
N ARG A 198 -10.46 -32.79 28.06
CA ARG A 198 -11.31 -32.53 26.88
C ARG A 198 -12.31 -31.39 27.11
N GLN A 199 -12.90 -31.28 28.30
CA GLN A 199 -13.78 -30.17 28.66
C GLN A 199 -12.99 -28.84 28.73
N GLU A 200 -11.86 -28.82 29.44
CA GLU A 200 -10.99 -27.64 29.56
C GLU A 200 -10.51 -27.18 28.17
N ASN A 201 -10.12 -28.10 27.29
CA ASN A 201 -9.75 -27.78 25.91
C ASN A 201 -10.93 -27.16 25.12
N PHE A 202 -12.15 -27.68 25.27
CA PHE A 202 -13.35 -27.11 24.64
C PHE A 202 -13.67 -25.70 25.16
N GLU A 203 -13.53 -25.47 26.47
CA GLU A 203 -13.75 -24.15 27.09
C GLU A 203 -12.68 -23.13 26.65
N LEU A 204 -11.41 -23.54 26.55
CA LEU A 204 -10.34 -22.72 25.97
C LEU A 204 -10.59 -22.41 24.49
N MET A 205 -11.02 -23.38 23.69
CA MET A 205 -11.38 -23.17 22.28
C MET A 205 -12.59 -22.23 22.11
N LYS A 206 -13.55 -22.27 23.04
CA LYS A 206 -14.67 -21.30 23.09
C LYS A 206 -14.17 -19.90 23.47
N SER A 207 -13.26 -19.78 24.43
CA SER A 207 -12.64 -18.51 24.83
C SER A 207 -11.80 -17.89 23.70
N HIS A 208 -11.04 -18.70 22.96
CA HIS A 208 -10.27 -18.23 21.79
C HIS A 208 -11.17 -17.68 20.68
N ARG A 209 -12.34 -18.29 20.43
CA ARG A 209 -13.30 -17.75 19.46
C ARG A 209 -13.80 -16.37 19.88
N ALA A 210 -14.28 -16.23 21.12
CA ALA A 210 -14.70 -14.94 21.66
C ALA A 210 -13.58 -13.87 21.64
N LEU A 211 -12.32 -14.27 21.86
CA LEU A 211 -11.17 -13.37 21.76
C LEU A 211 -10.91 -12.90 20.33
N ASN A 212 -11.16 -13.74 19.31
CA ASN A 212 -11.14 -13.31 17.91
C ASN A 212 -12.32 -12.34 17.63
N ASP A 213 -13.53 -12.67 18.08
CA ASP A 213 -14.71 -11.83 17.89
C ASP A 213 -14.49 -10.41 18.47
N TYR A 214 -13.90 -10.31 19.67
CA TYR A 214 -13.50 -9.03 20.28
C TYR A 214 -12.33 -8.34 19.59
N ARG A 215 -11.42 -9.09 18.96
CA ARG A 215 -10.34 -8.49 18.15
C ARG A 215 -10.92 -7.83 16.91
N ASP A 216 -11.82 -8.51 16.21
CA ASP A 216 -12.48 -7.98 15.01
C ASP A 216 -13.34 -6.74 15.38
N GLU A 217 -13.98 -6.72 16.55
CA GLU A 217 -14.64 -5.52 17.08
C GLU A 217 -13.66 -4.36 17.37
N VAL A 218 -12.50 -4.65 17.98
CA VAL A 218 -11.45 -3.63 18.23
C VAL A 218 -10.86 -3.08 16.93
N ASP A 219 -10.58 -3.93 15.94
CA ASP A 219 -10.05 -3.50 14.65
C ASP A 219 -11.11 -2.70 13.85
N ALA A 220 -12.39 -3.08 13.94
CA ALA A 220 -13.51 -2.28 13.41
C ALA A 220 -13.83 -0.99 14.19
N LEU A 221 -13.33 -0.84 15.42
CA LEU A 221 -13.36 0.42 16.18
C LEU A 221 -12.17 1.32 15.84
N ARG A 222 -10.98 0.74 15.56
CA ARG A 222 -9.80 1.46 15.06
C ARG A 222 -10.07 2.14 13.72
N GLU A 223 -10.62 1.42 12.74
CA GLU A 223 -10.98 2.00 11.44
C GLU A 223 -11.96 3.18 11.58
N LYS A 224 -12.91 3.08 12.52
CA LYS A 224 -13.85 4.18 12.84
C LYS A 224 -13.15 5.37 13.49
N SER A 225 -12.18 5.14 14.38
CA SER A 225 -11.36 6.21 14.97
C SER A 225 -10.58 6.95 13.90
N GLU A 226 -9.78 6.23 13.10
CA GLU A 226 -8.99 6.85 12.01
C GLU A 226 -9.85 7.59 10.98
N ARG A 227 -11.12 7.17 10.82
CA ARG A 227 -12.09 7.85 9.97
C ARG A 227 -12.68 9.10 10.62
N CYS A 228 -12.87 9.12 11.94
CA CYS A 228 -13.18 10.34 12.67
C CYS A 228 -12.01 11.33 12.60
N ASP A 229 -10.79 10.88 12.88
CA ASP A 229 -9.57 11.70 12.84
C ASP A 229 -9.42 12.41 11.47
N ARG A 230 -9.59 11.65 10.36
CA ARG A 230 -9.59 12.19 8.99
C ARG A 230 -10.71 13.19 8.70
N LEU A 231 -11.89 13.02 9.31
CA LEU A 231 -13.00 13.97 9.19
C LEU A 231 -12.81 15.21 10.07
N GLU A 232 -12.11 15.09 11.20
CA GLU A 232 -11.75 16.22 12.04
C GLU A 232 -10.68 17.10 11.36
N GLU A 233 -9.67 16.50 10.73
CA GLU A 233 -8.73 17.22 9.84
C GLU A 233 -9.46 18.00 8.73
N ASP A 234 -10.41 17.36 8.03
CA ASP A 234 -11.18 18.02 6.98
C ASP A 234 -12.11 19.11 7.53
N CYS A 235 -12.66 18.94 8.74
CA CYS A 235 -13.38 20.01 9.44
C CYS A 235 -12.47 21.19 9.79
N GLU A 236 -11.21 20.96 10.16
CA GLU A 236 -10.24 22.03 10.43
C GLU A 236 -9.83 22.79 9.16
N ARG A 237 -9.50 22.06 8.09
CA ARG A 237 -9.25 22.64 6.74
C ARG A 237 -10.41 23.48 6.19
N MET A 238 -11.63 23.27 6.69
CA MET A 238 -12.81 24.07 6.32
C MET A 238 -13.06 25.25 7.27
N LYS A 239 -12.57 25.21 8.52
CA LYS A 239 -12.52 26.39 9.42
C LYS A 239 -11.50 27.40 8.91
N GLU A 240 -10.29 26.96 8.55
CA GLU A 240 -9.23 27.81 8.00
C GLU A 240 -9.73 28.59 6.77
N LYS A 241 -10.41 27.92 5.83
CA LYS A 241 -11.04 28.55 4.66
C LYS A 241 -12.20 29.49 5.00
N LEU A 242 -12.89 29.27 6.11
CA LEU A 242 -13.91 30.20 6.60
C LEU A 242 -13.25 31.49 7.10
N GLU A 243 -12.17 31.36 7.85
CA GLU A 243 -11.38 32.48 8.38
C GLU A 243 -10.70 33.28 7.25
N GLU A 244 -10.16 32.61 6.22
CA GLU A 244 -9.72 33.26 4.98
C GLU A 244 -10.86 34.06 4.31
N LEU A 245 -12.04 33.45 4.16
CA LEU A 245 -13.20 34.12 3.55
C LEU A 245 -13.70 35.30 4.39
N ASP A 246 -13.61 35.25 5.72
CA ASP A 246 -13.95 36.36 6.60
C ASP A 246 -12.91 37.49 6.53
N PHE A 247 -11.61 37.17 6.44
CA PHE A 247 -10.56 38.15 6.12
C PHE A 247 -10.82 38.86 4.79
N TYR A 248 -11.15 38.12 3.72
CA TYR A 248 -11.45 38.72 2.42
C TYR A 248 -12.73 39.57 2.45
N LYS A 249 -13.76 39.22 3.24
CA LYS A 249 -14.94 40.09 3.47
C LYS A 249 -14.53 41.40 4.13
N SER A 250 -13.78 41.35 5.23
CA SER A 250 -13.28 42.54 5.92
C SER A 250 -12.47 43.44 4.99
N ARG A 251 -11.55 42.87 4.19
CA ARG A 251 -10.76 43.68 3.24
C ARG A 251 -11.59 44.27 2.10
N ILE A 252 -12.68 43.60 1.68
CA ILE A 252 -13.64 44.16 0.71
C ILE A 252 -14.41 45.34 1.32
N ASP A 253 -14.80 45.27 2.60
CA ASP A 253 -15.52 46.35 3.28
C ASP A 253 -14.60 47.54 3.61
N GLU A 254 -13.35 47.32 4.02
CA GLU A 254 -12.32 48.37 4.08
C GLU A 254 -12.18 49.09 2.74
N LEU A 255 -12.04 48.34 1.64
CA LEU A 255 -11.92 48.92 0.29
C LEU A 255 -13.19 49.66 -0.15
N ARG A 256 -14.37 49.32 0.36
CA ARG A 256 -15.63 50.05 0.12
C ARG A 256 -15.64 51.38 0.88
N GLU A 257 -15.17 51.41 2.13
CA GLU A 257 -15.03 52.64 2.91
C GLU A 257 -13.96 53.57 2.31
N GLU A 258 -12.79 53.04 1.91
CA GLU A 258 -11.75 53.78 1.17
C GLU A 258 -12.34 54.42 -0.10
N ASN A 259 -13.09 53.67 -0.90
CA ASN A 259 -13.75 54.19 -2.11
C ASN A 259 -14.86 55.22 -1.80
N HIS A 260 -15.60 55.07 -0.70
CA HIS A 260 -16.63 56.02 -0.30
C HIS A 260 -16.03 57.39 0.04
N VAL A 261 -14.96 57.42 0.84
CA VAL A 261 -14.23 58.64 1.21
C VAL A 261 -13.61 59.32 -0.02
N LEU A 262 -13.07 58.53 -0.97
CA LEU A 262 -12.58 59.04 -2.25
C LEU A 262 -13.69 59.67 -3.11
N LEU A 263 -14.90 59.08 -3.12
CA LEU A 263 -16.05 59.64 -3.82
C LEU A 263 -16.58 60.94 -3.17
N GLU A 264 -16.63 61.01 -1.84
CA GLU A 264 -16.96 62.26 -1.13
C GLU A 264 -15.93 63.35 -1.43
N THR A 265 -14.64 63.01 -1.38
CA THR A 265 -13.55 63.92 -1.74
C THR A 265 -13.66 64.41 -3.19
N ARG A 266 -14.02 63.52 -4.14
CA ARG A 266 -14.30 63.89 -5.54
C ARG A 266 -15.45 64.88 -5.65
N ASN A 267 -16.56 64.62 -4.96
CA ASN A 267 -17.74 65.49 -4.97
C ASN A 267 -17.41 66.89 -4.41
N ILE A 268 -16.63 66.98 -3.32
CA ILE A 268 -16.17 68.26 -2.74
C ILE A 268 -15.33 69.06 -3.76
N TYR A 269 -14.43 68.42 -4.49
CA TYR A 269 -13.66 69.11 -5.54
C TYR A 269 -14.53 69.53 -6.73
N GLU A 270 -15.55 68.75 -7.10
CA GLU A 270 -16.51 69.13 -8.15
C GLU A 270 -17.39 70.32 -7.72
N GLU A 271 -17.83 70.37 -6.46
CA GLU A 271 -18.54 71.52 -5.89
C GLU A 271 -17.66 72.78 -5.89
N GLN A 272 -16.39 72.67 -5.47
CA GLN A 272 -15.43 73.78 -5.54
C GLN A 272 -15.22 74.26 -6.99
N LEU A 273 -15.01 73.34 -7.93
CA LEU A 273 -14.79 73.65 -9.35
C LEU A 273 -16.03 74.28 -10.01
N ASN A 274 -17.23 73.83 -9.66
CA ASN A 274 -18.48 74.47 -10.07
C ASN A 274 -18.64 75.86 -9.41
N GLY A 275 -18.24 76.03 -8.15
CA GLY A 275 -18.16 77.33 -7.48
C GLY A 275 -17.23 78.32 -8.19
N PHE A 276 -16.06 77.86 -8.65
CA PHE A 276 -15.16 78.68 -9.48
C PHE A 276 -15.78 79.01 -10.85
N ARG A 277 -16.44 78.06 -11.52
CA ARG A 277 -17.18 78.32 -12.78
C ARG A 277 -18.28 79.36 -12.61
N CYS A 278 -19.06 79.30 -11.52
CA CYS A 278 -20.09 80.31 -11.23
C CYS A 278 -19.49 81.71 -11.00
N ARG A 279 -18.35 81.81 -10.29
CA ARG A 279 -17.62 83.10 -10.12
C ARG A 279 -17.09 83.64 -11.44
N LEU A 280 -16.55 82.78 -12.31
CA LEU A 280 -16.09 83.18 -13.65
C LEU A 280 -17.25 83.66 -14.54
N ALA A 281 -18.41 83.00 -14.47
CA ALA A 281 -19.61 83.47 -15.17
C ALA A 281 -20.06 84.86 -14.67
N GLN A 282 -20.06 85.09 -13.35
CA GLN A 282 -20.36 86.40 -12.76
C GLN A 282 -19.34 87.48 -13.18
N LEU A 283 -18.05 87.14 -13.22
CA LEU A 283 -17.02 88.06 -13.73
C LEU A 283 -17.27 88.42 -15.20
N SER A 284 -17.54 87.44 -16.06
CA SER A 284 -17.86 87.72 -17.47
C SER A 284 -19.14 88.54 -17.65
N GLU A 285 -20.16 88.35 -16.81
CA GLU A 285 -21.36 89.18 -16.81
C GLU A 285 -20.99 90.64 -16.51
N LYS A 286 -20.15 90.87 -15.49
CA LYS A 286 -19.65 92.22 -15.13
C LYS A 286 -18.71 92.82 -16.17
N GLU A 287 -17.88 92.04 -16.85
CA GLU A 287 -17.13 92.50 -18.03
C GLU A 287 -18.08 92.98 -19.12
N THR A 288 -19.19 92.27 -19.40
CA THR A 288 -20.20 92.79 -20.35
C THR A 288 -20.96 94.02 -19.84
N GLU A 289 -21.11 94.23 -18.52
CA GLU A 289 -21.67 95.46 -17.96
C GLU A 289 -20.72 96.64 -18.14
N VAL A 290 -19.42 96.46 -17.85
CA VAL A 290 -18.38 97.48 -18.09
C VAL A 290 -18.37 97.89 -19.57
N ILE A 291 -18.33 96.93 -20.49
CA ILE A 291 -18.33 97.21 -21.94
C ILE A 291 -19.61 97.94 -22.41
N LYS A 292 -20.76 97.73 -21.75
CA LYS A 292 -21.99 98.50 -22.04
C LYS A 292 -21.88 99.94 -21.52
N LEU A 293 -21.30 100.14 -20.34
CA LEU A 293 -21.10 101.47 -19.74
C LEU A 293 -20.03 102.28 -20.48
N GLU A 294 -18.93 101.66 -20.90
CA GLU A 294 -17.90 102.27 -21.76
C GLU A 294 -18.50 102.79 -23.06
N ARG A 295 -19.33 101.98 -23.75
CA ARG A 295 -20.05 102.41 -24.95
C ARG A 295 -20.95 103.61 -24.66
N ARG A 296 -21.73 103.58 -23.57
CA ARG A 296 -22.61 104.71 -23.24
C ARG A 296 -21.83 105.97 -22.84
N LEU A 297 -20.63 105.86 -22.26
CA LEU A 297 -19.74 107.00 -22.06
C LEU A 297 -19.28 107.59 -23.40
N VAL A 298 -18.83 106.74 -24.34
CA VAL A 298 -18.45 107.19 -25.69
C VAL A 298 -19.62 107.82 -26.46
N ASP A 299 -20.85 107.29 -26.31
CA ASP A 299 -22.05 107.93 -26.87
C ASP A 299 -22.27 109.33 -26.27
N MET A 300 -22.21 109.45 -24.94
CA MET A 300 -22.36 110.73 -24.22
C MET A 300 -21.25 111.73 -24.57
N GLU A 301 -20.02 111.27 -24.79
CA GLU A 301 -18.91 112.09 -25.25
C GLU A 301 -19.17 112.62 -26.67
N GLN A 302 -19.66 111.78 -27.59
CA GLN A 302 -20.06 112.21 -28.94
C GLN A 302 -21.25 113.19 -28.91
N GLU A 303 -22.23 112.99 -28.02
CA GLU A 303 -23.33 113.92 -27.75
C GLU A 303 -22.76 115.29 -27.28
N MET A 304 -21.87 115.31 -26.28
CA MET A 304 -21.22 116.53 -25.78
C MET A 304 -20.34 117.23 -26.82
N GLU A 305 -19.59 116.48 -27.63
CA GLU A 305 -18.80 117.07 -28.72
C GLU A 305 -19.68 117.67 -29.82
N ALA A 306 -20.82 117.05 -30.13
CA ALA A 306 -21.78 117.59 -31.09
C ALA A 306 -22.39 118.91 -30.59
N ASP A 307 -22.78 118.98 -29.32
CA ASP A 307 -23.24 120.23 -28.69
C ASP A 307 -22.12 121.28 -28.60
N LYS A 308 -20.87 120.88 -28.33
CA LYS A 308 -19.71 121.81 -28.37
C LYS A 308 -19.50 122.41 -29.77
N ARG A 309 -19.50 121.58 -30.81
CA ARG A 309 -19.42 122.03 -32.23
C ARG A 309 -20.57 122.97 -32.57
N ARG A 310 -21.78 122.71 -32.04
CA ARG A 310 -22.97 123.54 -32.24
C ARG A 310 -22.88 124.88 -31.51
N LEU A 311 -22.33 124.90 -30.30
CA LEU A 311 -22.01 126.14 -29.57
C LEU A 311 -20.96 126.96 -30.31
N GLU A 312 -19.89 126.33 -30.81
CA GLU A 312 -18.85 126.98 -31.63
C GLU A 312 -19.46 127.61 -32.90
N GLN A 313 -20.32 126.89 -33.62
CA GLN A 313 -21.08 127.43 -34.78
C GLN A 313 -21.96 128.64 -34.41
N LEU A 314 -22.67 128.58 -33.27
CA LEU A 314 -23.50 129.68 -32.80
C LEU A 314 -22.67 130.89 -32.32
N TYR A 315 -21.47 130.68 -31.77
CA TYR A 315 -20.53 131.75 -31.46
C TYR A 315 -19.99 132.42 -32.72
N ASP A 316 -19.58 131.66 -33.74
CA ASP A 316 -19.13 132.20 -35.02
C ASP A 316 -20.26 132.96 -35.75
N GLU A 317 -21.49 132.43 -35.74
CA GLU A 317 -22.66 133.12 -36.27
C GLU A 317 -22.97 134.40 -35.49
N ASN A 318 -22.87 134.41 -34.17
CA ASN A 318 -23.07 135.61 -33.35
C ASN A 318 -21.98 136.66 -33.58
N ILE A 319 -20.70 136.27 -33.66
CA ILE A 319 -19.58 137.16 -34.03
C ILE A 319 -19.80 137.75 -35.43
N ARG A 320 -20.29 136.95 -36.37
CA ARG A 320 -20.66 137.40 -37.72
C ARG A 320 -21.82 138.39 -37.68
N LEU A 321 -22.89 138.10 -36.93
CA LEU A 321 -24.05 139.00 -36.77
C LEU A 321 -23.67 140.30 -36.08
N GLU A 322 -22.83 140.27 -35.03
CA GLU A 322 -22.26 141.47 -34.43
C GLU A 322 -21.47 142.30 -35.45
N LYS A 323 -20.68 141.65 -36.32
CA LYS A 323 -19.92 142.34 -37.37
C LYS A 323 -20.85 142.94 -38.43
N GLU A 324 -21.84 142.21 -38.91
CA GLU A 324 -22.85 142.71 -39.85
C GLU A 324 -23.66 143.87 -39.22
N CYS A 325 -23.92 143.82 -37.92
CA CYS A 325 -24.56 144.91 -37.17
C CYS A 325 -23.62 146.13 -37.00
N ARG A 326 -22.34 145.94 -36.67
CA ARG A 326 -21.31 147.00 -36.62
C ARG A 326 -21.05 147.64 -37.98
N ASP A 327 -21.04 146.85 -39.05
CA ASP A 327 -20.95 147.33 -40.44
C ASP A 327 -22.23 148.09 -40.82
N GLY A 328 -23.41 147.62 -40.38
CA GLY A 328 -24.70 148.31 -40.54
C GLY A 328 -24.75 149.66 -39.83
N GLN A 329 -24.32 149.71 -38.56
CA GLN A 329 -24.14 150.94 -37.78
C GLN A 329 -23.14 151.88 -38.46
N SER A 330 -22.01 151.35 -38.97
CA SER A 330 -21.00 152.13 -39.68
C SER A 330 -21.52 152.70 -41.02
N ARG A 331 -22.38 151.96 -41.73
CA ARG A 331 -23.08 152.45 -42.93
C ARG A 331 -24.12 153.51 -42.58
N SER A 332 -24.87 153.31 -41.49
CA SER A 332 -25.82 154.29 -40.97
C SER A 332 -25.13 155.60 -40.56
N ALA A 333 -24.02 155.52 -39.83
CA ALA A 333 -23.21 156.69 -39.44
C ALA A 333 -22.59 157.42 -40.66
N LYS A 334 -22.19 156.69 -41.71
CA LYS A 334 -21.74 157.29 -42.98
C LYS A 334 -22.89 158.03 -43.69
N LEU A 335 -24.06 157.40 -43.82
CA LEU A 335 -25.25 158.04 -44.39
C LEU A 335 -25.70 159.26 -43.56
N GLN A 336 -25.59 159.20 -42.24
CA GLN A 336 -25.86 160.33 -41.34
C GLN A 336 -24.84 161.47 -41.54
N ALA A 337 -23.58 161.17 -41.79
CA ALA A 337 -22.55 162.16 -42.13
C ALA A 337 -22.71 162.75 -43.55
N GLU A 338 -23.22 161.97 -44.51
CA GLU A 338 -23.57 162.46 -45.86
C GLU A 338 -24.82 163.35 -45.84
N LEU A 339 -25.86 162.96 -45.09
CA LEU A 339 -27.03 163.80 -44.82
C LEU A 339 -26.64 165.10 -44.12
N SER A 340 -25.68 165.05 -43.19
CA SER A 340 -25.13 166.24 -42.51
C SER A 340 -24.26 167.15 -43.39
N ARG A 341 -23.97 166.74 -44.64
CA ARG A 341 -23.18 167.51 -45.62
C ARG A 341 -23.98 168.08 -46.79
N LEU A 342 -25.27 167.79 -46.89
CA LEU A 342 -26.11 168.14 -48.04
C LEU A 342 -27.18 169.21 -47.70
N THR A 343 -26.84 170.16 -46.81
CA THR A 343 -27.80 171.17 -46.31
C THR A 343 -27.27 172.61 -46.35
N GLU A 344 -26.44 172.98 -47.33
CA GLU A 344 -26.25 174.40 -47.69
C GLU A 344 -25.75 174.62 -49.13
N CYS A 345 -26.40 175.56 -49.85
CA CYS A 345 -26.05 176.22 -51.13
C CYS A 345 -25.65 175.42 -52.40
N GLY A 346 -26.44 175.62 -53.47
CA GLY A 346 -25.98 175.58 -54.89
C GLY A 346 -25.79 177.01 -55.46
N PRO A 347 -25.91 177.29 -56.78
CA PRO A 347 -26.19 176.38 -57.91
C PRO A 347 -25.37 176.61 -59.22
N HIS A 348 -25.60 175.74 -60.22
CA HIS A 348 -25.51 175.98 -61.69
C HIS A 348 -24.17 176.15 -62.48
N LYS A 349 -24.05 175.29 -63.52
CA LYS A 349 -23.63 175.52 -64.94
C LYS A 349 -22.14 175.44 -65.39
N LYS A 350 -21.89 174.37 -66.17
CA LYS A 350 -21.23 174.27 -67.51
C LYS A 350 -19.71 174.52 -67.71
N HIS A 351 -19.07 173.47 -68.26
CA HIS A 351 -18.09 173.39 -69.38
C HIS A 351 -16.77 174.19 -69.36
N GLU A 352 -15.70 173.47 -69.78
CA GLU A 352 -14.53 173.93 -70.59
C GLU A 352 -13.62 175.05 -70.04
N GLU A 353 -12.31 175.08 -70.31
CA GLU A 353 -11.30 174.04 -70.63
C GLU A 353 -9.89 174.67 -70.43
N ILE A 354 -8.83 173.86 -70.32
CA ILE A 354 -7.39 174.21 -70.56
C ILE A 354 -6.78 175.39 -69.74
N GLY A 355 -5.68 175.15 -69.00
CA GLY A 355 -4.86 176.25 -68.44
C GLY A 355 -3.75 175.84 -67.46
N CYS A 356 -2.53 175.58 -67.96
CA CYS A 356 -1.34 175.19 -67.18
C CYS A 356 -0.87 176.24 -66.16
N PHE A 357 -0.45 175.85 -64.94
CA PHE A 357 0.91 176.11 -64.37
C PHE A 357 1.13 175.58 -62.92
N SER A 358 2.24 174.85 -62.72
CA SER A 358 3.11 174.75 -61.51
C SER A 358 2.67 174.10 -60.15
N SER A 359 3.37 172.98 -59.83
CA SER A 359 4.09 172.68 -58.55
C SER A 359 3.56 171.62 -57.54
N ALA A 360 4.49 170.76 -57.07
CA ALA A 360 4.46 169.79 -55.92
C ALA A 360 3.32 168.74 -55.86
N ASN A 361 3.48 167.39 -55.86
CA ASN A 361 4.53 166.43 -55.41
C ASN A 361 4.74 166.41 -53.88
N VAL A 362 4.70 165.31 -53.10
CA VAL A 362 4.82 163.82 -53.24
C VAL A 362 3.64 163.16 -52.45
N GLY A 363 3.18 161.90 -52.49
CA GLY A 363 3.48 160.56 -53.10
C GLY A 363 2.71 159.49 -52.27
N SER A 364 2.78 158.16 -52.42
CA SER A 364 3.46 157.22 -53.35
C SER A 364 2.52 156.02 -53.63
N LEU A 365 2.40 155.56 -54.88
CA LEU A 365 1.36 154.60 -55.34
C LEU A 365 1.68 154.04 -56.76
N SER A 366 0.99 152.95 -57.18
CA SER A 366 0.76 152.51 -58.58
C SER A 366 1.95 152.00 -59.44
N SER A 367 1.78 151.29 -60.57
CA SER A 367 0.65 150.49 -61.15
C SER A 367 1.12 149.56 -62.30
N GLN A 368 0.19 148.77 -62.88
CA GLN A 368 0.03 148.35 -64.31
C GLN A 368 1.31 148.13 -65.19
N LEU A 369 1.61 146.94 -65.74
CA LEU A 369 0.92 146.06 -66.73
C LEU A 369 1.36 146.25 -68.22
N SER A 370 1.56 145.10 -68.88
CA SER A 370 1.62 144.82 -70.34
C SER A 370 2.76 145.36 -71.24
N GLU A 371 3.33 144.41 -72.00
CA GLU A 371 3.82 144.49 -73.40
C GLU A 371 4.88 145.53 -73.83
N SER A 372 6.08 145.06 -74.21
CA SER A 372 6.41 144.84 -75.64
C SER A 372 7.79 144.18 -75.85
N THR A 373 8.00 143.59 -77.02
CA THR A 373 9.09 142.69 -77.40
C THR A 373 10.40 143.35 -77.85
N ILE A 374 11.52 142.69 -77.51
CA ILE A 374 12.70 142.41 -78.37
C ILE A 374 13.29 143.59 -79.18
N ALA A 375 14.48 144.06 -78.78
CA ALA A 375 15.62 144.22 -79.71
C ALA A 375 16.97 144.58 -79.03
N ARG A 376 18.06 144.03 -79.60
CA ARG A 376 19.42 144.61 -79.65
C ARG A 376 20.38 144.41 -78.45
N ILE A 377 20.94 143.18 -78.43
CA ILE A 377 22.37 142.89 -78.17
C ILE A 377 23.30 143.90 -78.88
N HIS A 378 24.60 143.95 -78.54
CA HIS A 378 25.67 144.64 -79.28
C HIS A 378 26.06 146.07 -78.83
N LYS A 379 26.06 146.36 -77.51
CA LYS A 379 26.76 147.57 -76.99
C LYS A 379 27.36 147.58 -75.57
N LEU A 380 27.62 146.43 -74.92
CA LEU A 380 28.59 146.36 -73.81
C LEU A 380 29.64 145.23 -73.93
N GLU A 381 29.78 144.63 -75.12
CA GLU A 381 30.97 143.84 -75.52
C GLU A 381 32.26 144.69 -75.65
N LEU A 382 32.22 145.95 -75.21
CA LEU A 382 33.30 146.95 -75.32
C LEU A 382 34.03 147.20 -73.99
N GLU A 383 33.58 146.61 -72.87
CA GLU A 383 34.19 146.78 -71.54
C GLU A 383 34.93 145.52 -71.04
N ASN A 384 35.16 144.53 -71.91
CA ASN A 384 36.05 143.39 -71.64
C ASN A 384 37.26 143.34 -72.61
N GLN A 385 37.65 144.50 -73.16
CA GLN A 385 38.78 144.66 -74.09
C GLN A 385 39.76 145.79 -73.74
N ARG A 386 39.75 146.29 -72.49
CA ARG A 386 40.79 147.21 -72.01
C ARG A 386 41.51 146.62 -70.79
N LEU A 387 42.74 146.16 -71.07
CA LEU A 387 43.74 145.63 -70.14
C LEU A 387 43.53 144.19 -69.60
N ARG A 388 43.03 143.27 -70.44
CA ARG A 388 43.49 141.86 -70.40
C ARG A 388 44.84 141.63 -71.10
N GLN A 389 45.50 142.72 -71.50
CA GLN A 389 46.89 142.75 -72.00
C GLN A 389 47.61 144.00 -71.46
N ARG A 390 48.10 143.89 -70.24
CA ARG A 390 49.45 144.40 -69.91
C ARG A 390 50.12 143.41 -68.96
N CYS A 391 50.15 142.17 -69.44
CA CYS A 391 50.46 140.96 -68.70
C CYS A 391 51.97 140.68 -68.66
N ASP A 392 52.31 139.84 -67.69
CA ASP A 392 53.42 138.89 -67.64
C ASP A 392 54.85 139.42 -67.40
N LEU A 393 55.63 138.55 -66.73
CA LEU A 393 57.02 138.67 -66.27
C LEU A 393 57.22 139.66 -65.08
N GLU A 394 57.87 139.29 -63.96
CA GLU A 394 58.37 137.96 -63.54
C GLU A 394 58.58 137.86 -62.00
N THR A 395 58.50 136.64 -61.47
CA THR A 395 59.14 136.06 -60.25
C THR A 395 59.45 136.87 -58.96
N VAL A 396 58.99 136.28 -57.83
CA VAL A 396 59.70 136.10 -56.52
C VAL A 396 59.65 137.18 -55.40
N SER A 397 59.45 136.69 -54.15
CA SER A 397 59.73 137.31 -52.82
C SER A 397 58.74 138.36 -52.24
N VAL A 398 58.34 138.39 -50.96
CA VAL A 398 58.10 137.37 -49.88
C VAL A 398 57.44 138.06 -48.65
N ALA A 399 56.65 137.31 -47.86
CA ALA A 399 56.22 137.55 -46.45
C ALA A 399 55.29 138.74 -46.06
N SER A 400 54.60 138.51 -44.93
CA SER A 400 53.64 139.35 -44.17
C SER A 400 52.30 139.67 -44.88
N SER A 401 51.12 139.57 -44.24
CA SER A 401 50.84 139.13 -42.86
C SER A 401 49.62 138.19 -42.79
N VAL A 402 49.68 137.16 -41.94
CA VAL A 402 48.63 136.13 -41.75
C VAL A 402 48.57 135.80 -40.27
N GLU A 403 47.56 136.29 -39.54
CA GLU A 403 47.47 136.03 -38.08
C GLU A 403 46.08 136.16 -37.43
N GLN A 404 44.98 136.33 -38.19
CA GLN A 404 43.63 136.56 -37.62
C GLN A 404 42.48 135.74 -38.25
N GLN A 405 42.74 134.50 -38.71
CA GLN A 405 41.68 133.56 -39.16
C GLN A 405 41.93 132.08 -38.75
N SER A 406 42.55 131.84 -37.59
CA SER A 406 42.79 130.47 -37.09
C SER A 406 41.62 129.94 -36.25
N GLU A 407 41.17 130.73 -35.27
CA GLU A 407 40.38 130.24 -34.12
C GLU A 407 38.99 129.70 -34.50
N GLU A 408 38.26 130.36 -35.41
CA GLU A 408 36.92 129.90 -35.85
C GLU A 408 36.96 128.55 -36.57
N LYS A 409 38.08 128.19 -37.22
CA LYS A 409 38.21 126.90 -37.92
C LYS A 409 38.53 125.75 -36.98
N GLU A 410 39.26 126.01 -35.89
CA GLU A 410 39.53 125.00 -34.87
C GLU A 410 38.26 124.65 -34.09
N GLY A 411 37.43 125.64 -33.73
CA GLY A 411 36.15 125.41 -33.04
C GLY A 411 35.21 124.48 -33.81
N ILE A 412 34.98 124.75 -35.10
CA ILE A 412 34.11 123.92 -35.96
C ILE A 412 34.70 122.52 -36.17
N LEU A 413 36.04 122.40 -36.34
CA LEU A 413 36.70 121.10 -36.45
C LEU A 413 36.63 120.30 -35.14
N GLN A 414 36.66 120.95 -33.98
CA GLN A 414 36.55 120.29 -32.68
C GLN A 414 35.11 119.83 -32.40
N GLU A 415 34.10 120.63 -32.74
CA GLU A 415 32.69 120.19 -32.61
C GLU A 415 32.36 119.01 -33.55
N LEU A 416 32.90 119.03 -34.78
CA LEU A 416 32.76 117.91 -35.73
C LEU A 416 33.55 116.66 -35.29
N ARG A 417 34.66 116.81 -34.55
CA ARG A 417 35.34 115.67 -33.91
C ARG A 417 34.49 115.08 -32.80
N CYS A 418 34.06 115.88 -31.82
CA CYS A 418 33.19 115.42 -30.73
C CYS A 418 31.91 114.71 -31.23
N LYS A 419 31.32 115.17 -32.34
CA LYS A 419 30.17 114.51 -32.98
C LYS A 419 30.54 113.20 -33.69
N ASN A 420 31.71 113.10 -34.33
CA ASN A 420 32.20 111.83 -34.87
C ASN A 420 32.57 110.84 -33.75
N ASP A 421 33.25 111.29 -32.70
CA ASP A 421 33.63 110.46 -31.56
C ASP A 421 32.38 109.88 -30.87
N ALA A 422 31.36 110.72 -30.62
CA ALA A 422 30.07 110.29 -30.07
C ALA A 422 29.31 109.30 -30.99
N LEU A 423 29.33 109.52 -32.32
CA LEU A 423 28.73 108.57 -33.28
C LEU A 423 29.52 107.26 -33.36
N CYS A 424 30.86 107.31 -33.29
CA CYS A 424 31.70 106.13 -33.23
C CYS A 424 31.47 105.34 -31.93
N ASP A 425 31.25 106.00 -30.80
CA ASP A 425 30.94 105.34 -29.53
C ASP A 425 29.51 104.79 -29.49
N GLN A 426 28.52 105.45 -30.11
CA GLN A 426 27.21 104.84 -30.39
C GLN A 426 27.30 103.61 -31.30
N LEU A 427 28.14 103.65 -32.35
CA LEU A 427 28.31 102.51 -33.25
C LEU A 427 28.99 101.33 -32.52
N LYS A 428 29.93 101.61 -31.61
CA LYS A 428 30.53 100.60 -30.71
C LYS A 428 29.52 100.05 -29.70
N SER A 429 28.68 100.90 -29.10
CA SER A 429 27.67 100.41 -28.14
C SER A 429 26.65 99.52 -28.83
N MET A 430 26.05 99.98 -29.94
CA MET A 430 25.11 99.21 -30.76
C MET A 430 25.71 97.86 -31.19
N SER A 431 26.90 97.85 -31.80
CA SER A 431 27.55 96.59 -32.21
C SER A 431 28.05 95.71 -31.05
N SER A 432 28.17 96.25 -29.83
CA SER A 432 28.39 95.44 -28.61
C SER A 432 27.09 94.84 -28.06
N ASP A 433 25.98 95.56 -28.19
CA ASP A 433 24.67 95.11 -27.70
C ASP A 433 23.99 94.14 -28.68
N GLU A 434 24.19 94.31 -30.00
CA GLU A 434 23.85 93.31 -31.02
C GLU A 434 24.59 91.98 -30.77
N ARG A 435 25.88 92.04 -30.41
CA ARG A 435 26.65 90.84 -30.00
C ARG A 435 26.10 90.22 -28.73
N ARG A 436 25.83 91.01 -27.68
CA ARG A 436 25.21 90.50 -26.44
C ARG A 436 23.86 89.84 -26.71
N GLN A 437 23.03 90.42 -27.58
CA GLN A 437 21.75 89.82 -27.96
C GLN A 437 21.93 88.49 -28.72
N HIS A 438 22.93 88.39 -29.59
CA HIS A 438 23.26 87.14 -30.28
C HIS A 438 23.83 86.07 -29.32
N GLU A 439 24.72 86.46 -28.41
CA GLU A 439 25.31 85.59 -27.37
C GLU A 439 24.24 85.10 -26.38
N VAL A 440 23.29 85.97 -25.99
CA VAL A 440 22.13 85.60 -25.15
C VAL A 440 21.18 84.69 -25.92
N GLY A 441 20.88 84.96 -27.19
CA GLY A 441 20.02 84.11 -28.01
C GLY A 441 20.59 82.70 -28.25
N GLU A 442 21.92 82.59 -28.46
CA GLU A 442 22.59 81.28 -28.51
C GLU A 442 22.57 80.57 -27.16
N MET A 443 22.77 81.28 -26.05
CA MET A 443 22.63 80.73 -24.70
C MET A 443 21.21 80.26 -24.39
N GLU A 444 20.18 80.99 -24.79
CA GLU A 444 18.78 80.59 -24.62
C GLU A 444 18.43 79.35 -25.46
N LEU A 445 18.91 79.26 -26.70
CA LEU A 445 18.76 78.06 -27.54
C LEU A 445 19.46 76.85 -26.92
N LEU A 446 20.72 76.99 -26.49
CA LEU A 446 21.47 75.92 -25.82
C LEU A 446 20.83 75.51 -24.49
N GLN A 447 20.28 76.46 -23.73
CA GLN A 447 19.59 76.17 -22.49
C GLN A 447 18.26 75.43 -22.73
N ASN A 448 17.53 75.76 -23.80
CA ASN A 448 16.33 75.02 -24.19
C ASN A 448 16.67 73.59 -24.64
N GLU A 449 17.69 73.39 -25.49
CA GLU A 449 18.18 72.04 -25.86
C GLU A 449 18.61 71.21 -24.65
N LEU A 450 19.20 71.84 -23.63
CA LEU A 450 19.68 71.19 -22.42
C LEU A 450 18.50 70.84 -21.48
N VAL A 451 17.47 71.68 -21.42
CA VAL A 451 16.20 71.38 -20.73
C VAL A 451 15.45 70.24 -21.43
N GLU A 452 15.36 70.23 -22.76
CA GLU A 452 14.76 69.14 -23.53
C GLU A 452 15.51 67.82 -23.32
N ARG A 453 16.85 67.82 -23.34
CA ARG A 453 17.64 66.63 -23.02
C ARG A 453 17.47 66.17 -21.58
N ASN A 454 17.38 67.07 -20.60
CA ASN A 454 17.12 66.70 -19.21
C ASN A 454 15.72 66.08 -19.03
N ALA A 455 14.70 66.61 -19.71
CA ALA A 455 13.36 66.02 -19.72
C ALA A 455 13.37 64.61 -20.37
N GLN A 456 14.10 64.44 -21.47
CA GLN A 456 14.25 63.15 -22.15
C GLN A 456 15.02 62.12 -21.30
N ILE A 457 16.04 62.56 -20.54
CA ILE A 457 16.75 61.72 -19.56
C ILE A 457 15.80 61.27 -18.45
N ALA A 458 15.03 62.18 -17.86
CA ALA A 458 14.07 61.85 -16.80
C ALA A 458 13.00 60.83 -17.25
N ILE A 459 12.56 60.91 -18.51
CA ILE A 459 11.67 59.90 -19.12
C ILE A 459 12.38 58.54 -19.20
N PHE A 460 13.62 58.48 -19.70
CA PHE A 460 14.37 57.23 -19.78
C PHE A 460 14.72 56.65 -18.40
N GLU A 461 14.98 57.47 -17.38
CA GLU A 461 15.16 57.01 -15.99
C GLU A 461 13.87 56.40 -15.42
N GLN A 462 12.71 56.99 -15.72
CA GLN A 462 11.41 56.45 -15.33
C GLN A 462 11.08 55.14 -16.06
N GLU A 463 11.42 55.03 -17.36
CA GLU A 463 11.29 53.79 -18.13
C GLU A 463 12.23 52.70 -17.61
N LEU A 464 13.49 53.03 -17.30
CA LEU A 464 14.48 52.10 -16.74
C LEU A 464 13.99 51.56 -15.39
N SER A 465 13.52 52.43 -14.50
CA SER A 465 12.91 52.07 -13.22
C SER A 465 11.68 51.15 -13.39
N SER A 466 10.84 51.44 -14.40
CA SER A 466 9.70 50.57 -14.76
C SER A 466 10.14 49.19 -15.23
N VAL A 467 11.23 49.09 -16.01
CA VAL A 467 11.79 47.82 -16.49
C VAL A 467 12.47 47.05 -15.35
N GLU A 468 13.24 47.70 -14.48
CA GLU A 468 13.83 47.08 -13.29
C GLU A 468 12.76 46.49 -12.36
N SER A 469 11.65 47.19 -12.14
CA SER A 469 10.54 46.72 -11.31
C SER A 469 9.91 45.45 -11.91
N LYS A 470 9.67 45.44 -13.23
CA LYS A 470 9.15 44.27 -13.97
C LYS A 470 10.14 43.11 -13.95
N LEU A 471 11.45 43.36 -14.04
CA LEU A 471 12.48 42.34 -13.95
C LEU A 471 12.51 41.70 -12.56
N LYS A 472 12.49 42.50 -11.49
CA LYS A 472 12.45 42.03 -10.09
C LYS A 472 11.19 41.17 -9.81
N LEU A 473 10.05 41.53 -10.38
CA LEU A 473 8.83 40.71 -10.35
C LEU A 473 9.00 39.39 -11.10
N ALA A 474 9.52 39.42 -12.33
CA ALA A 474 9.75 38.22 -13.13
C ALA A 474 10.77 37.25 -12.47
N GLU A 475 11.82 37.78 -11.83
CA GLU A 475 12.77 36.98 -11.05
C GLU A 475 12.11 36.33 -9.82
N ALA A 476 11.19 37.03 -9.15
CA ALA A 476 10.46 36.48 -8.01
C ALA A 476 9.48 35.38 -8.43
N ASP A 477 8.74 35.57 -9.53
CA ASP A 477 7.86 34.55 -10.11
C ASP A 477 8.64 33.32 -10.60
N LEU A 478 9.80 33.53 -11.23
CA LEU A 478 10.64 32.42 -11.71
C LEU A 478 11.17 31.58 -10.53
N ARG A 479 11.63 32.21 -9.44
CA ARG A 479 12.00 31.49 -8.21
C ARG A 479 10.82 30.78 -7.55
N ARG A 480 9.61 31.34 -7.61
CA ARG A 480 8.39 30.69 -7.11
C ARG A 480 8.11 29.41 -7.93
N LEU A 481 8.16 29.50 -9.25
CA LEU A 481 7.98 28.37 -10.16
C LEU A 481 9.08 27.29 -10.00
N GLU A 482 10.35 27.68 -9.77
CA GLU A 482 11.43 26.74 -9.45
C GLU A 482 11.15 25.98 -8.14
N ASN A 483 10.70 26.67 -7.09
CA ASN A 483 10.32 26.03 -5.82
C ASN A 483 9.09 25.11 -5.97
N GLU A 484 8.09 25.50 -6.76
CA GLU A 484 6.93 24.67 -7.10
C GLU A 484 7.33 23.43 -7.93
N GLN A 485 8.32 23.56 -8.82
CA GLN A 485 8.89 22.43 -9.55
C GLN A 485 9.65 21.48 -8.61
N ILE A 486 10.42 21.99 -7.65
CA ILE A 486 11.16 21.17 -6.67
C ILE A 486 10.18 20.42 -5.74
N THR A 487 9.14 21.08 -5.23
CA THR A 487 8.16 20.42 -4.35
C THR A 487 7.32 19.38 -5.09
N THR A 488 6.87 19.66 -6.32
CA THR A 488 6.15 18.66 -7.14
C THR A 488 7.03 17.49 -7.56
N GLN A 489 8.32 17.70 -7.86
CA GLN A 489 9.28 16.59 -8.07
C GLN A 489 9.48 15.76 -6.80
N ALA A 490 9.57 16.37 -5.62
CA ALA A 490 9.69 15.65 -4.35
C ALA A 490 8.43 14.83 -4.03
N GLN A 491 7.24 15.38 -4.28
CA GLN A 491 5.95 14.68 -4.16
C GLN A 491 5.87 13.49 -5.12
N PHE A 492 6.20 13.69 -6.40
CA PHE A 492 6.24 12.62 -7.41
C PHE A 492 7.20 11.49 -7.00
N ALA A 493 8.39 11.85 -6.50
CA ALA A 493 9.37 10.88 -6.00
C ALA A 493 8.90 10.14 -4.73
N SER A 494 8.02 10.72 -3.91
CA SER A 494 7.35 9.97 -2.83
C SER A 494 6.34 8.99 -3.41
N LEU A 495 5.37 9.49 -4.19
CA LEU A 495 4.30 8.69 -4.79
C LEU A 495 4.84 7.52 -5.62
N GLN A 496 6.02 7.65 -6.23
CA GLN A 496 6.70 6.56 -6.93
C GLN A 496 7.24 5.47 -5.99
N ARG A 497 7.75 5.81 -4.80
CA ARG A 497 8.11 4.84 -3.76
C ARG A 497 6.87 4.19 -3.16
N ASP A 498 5.86 5.00 -2.84
CA ASP A 498 4.61 4.55 -2.23
C ASP A 498 3.88 3.58 -3.16
N ARG A 499 3.84 3.88 -4.46
CA ARG A 499 3.39 2.95 -5.52
C ARG A 499 4.20 1.66 -5.53
N SER A 500 5.53 1.73 -5.53
CA SER A 500 6.38 0.52 -5.57
C SER A 500 6.20 -0.35 -4.33
N PHE A 501 6.01 0.26 -3.15
CA PHE A 501 5.65 -0.44 -1.92
C PHE A 501 4.29 -1.15 -2.05
N LEU A 502 3.26 -0.45 -2.52
CA LEU A 502 1.92 -1.01 -2.73
C LEU A 502 1.90 -2.12 -3.81
N GLU A 503 2.72 -2.02 -4.85
CA GLU A 503 2.90 -3.07 -5.87
C GLU A 503 3.55 -4.33 -5.26
N ASN A 504 4.55 -4.16 -4.38
CA ASN A 504 5.17 -5.27 -3.65
C ASN A 504 4.22 -5.92 -2.63
N GLU A 505 3.43 -5.14 -1.88
CA GLU A 505 2.39 -5.69 -1.00
C GLU A 505 1.31 -6.44 -1.80
N ASN A 506 0.88 -5.91 -2.95
CA ASN A 506 -0.04 -6.63 -3.85
C ASN A 506 0.54 -7.97 -4.32
N ALA A 507 1.84 -8.05 -4.60
CA ALA A 507 2.49 -9.30 -4.98
C ALA A 507 2.50 -10.33 -3.83
N LYS A 508 2.81 -9.90 -2.60
CA LYS A 508 2.73 -10.76 -1.41
C LYS A 508 1.31 -11.28 -1.17
N VAL A 509 0.30 -10.41 -1.23
CA VAL A 509 -1.11 -10.77 -1.01
C VAL A 509 -1.58 -11.77 -2.06
N LYS A 510 -1.19 -11.60 -3.34
CA LYS A 510 -1.48 -12.59 -4.40
C LYS A 510 -0.81 -13.93 -4.13
N GLN A 511 0.48 -13.96 -3.77
CA GLN A 511 1.18 -15.20 -3.44
C GLN A 511 0.55 -15.91 -2.23
N SER A 512 0.11 -15.15 -1.22
CA SER A 512 -0.61 -15.71 -0.06
C SER A 512 -1.99 -16.25 -0.43
N LEU A 513 -2.70 -15.63 -1.38
CA LEU A 513 -3.98 -16.11 -1.89
C LEU A 513 -3.79 -17.40 -2.71
N GLU A 514 -2.79 -17.44 -3.59
CA GLU A 514 -2.42 -18.61 -4.39
C GLU A 514 -2.03 -19.82 -3.49
N SER A 515 -1.37 -19.58 -2.35
CA SER A 515 -1.11 -20.62 -1.34
C SER A 515 -2.41 -21.10 -0.68
N ALA A 516 -3.28 -20.17 -0.24
CA ALA A 516 -4.54 -20.51 0.41
C ALA A 516 -5.51 -21.26 -0.52
N ASP A 517 -5.57 -20.91 -1.81
CA ASP A 517 -6.35 -21.63 -2.81
C ASP A 517 -5.80 -23.05 -3.05
N ALA A 518 -4.48 -23.24 -3.04
CA ALA A 518 -3.86 -24.56 -3.13
C ALA A 518 -4.15 -25.42 -1.87
N GLU A 519 -4.07 -24.84 -0.67
CA GLU A 519 -4.44 -25.49 0.59
C GLU A 519 -5.93 -25.86 0.63
N LEU A 520 -6.82 -24.99 0.12
CA LEU A 520 -8.24 -25.27 -0.01
C LEU A 520 -8.53 -26.42 -0.99
N GLU A 521 -7.82 -26.48 -2.12
CA GLU A 521 -7.98 -27.57 -3.08
C GLU A 521 -7.42 -28.90 -2.56
N GLN A 522 -6.31 -28.88 -1.81
CA GLN A 522 -5.83 -30.04 -1.06
C GLN A 522 -6.85 -30.51 -0.01
N CYS A 523 -7.47 -29.57 0.72
CA CYS A 523 -8.55 -29.88 1.66
C CYS A 523 -9.76 -30.53 0.97
N ARG A 524 -10.20 -30.02 -0.19
CA ARG A 524 -11.28 -30.62 -1.00
C ARG A 524 -10.93 -32.04 -1.44
N GLN A 525 -9.72 -32.26 -1.95
CA GLN A 525 -9.24 -33.59 -2.36
C GLN A 525 -9.11 -34.57 -1.18
N ARG A 526 -8.92 -34.07 0.05
CA ARG A 526 -8.92 -34.89 1.26
C ARG A 526 -10.34 -35.19 1.74
N LEU A 527 -11.25 -34.22 1.68
CA LEU A 527 -12.68 -34.42 1.96
C LEU A 527 -13.28 -35.49 1.04
N GLY A 528 -13.10 -35.37 -0.27
CA GLY A 528 -13.62 -36.35 -1.24
C GLY A 528 -13.04 -37.76 -1.08
N ARG A 529 -11.82 -37.90 -0.53
CA ARG A 529 -11.26 -39.21 -0.15
C ARG A 529 -11.97 -39.78 1.09
N LEU A 530 -12.17 -38.96 2.12
CA LEU A 530 -12.89 -39.36 3.34
C LEU A 530 -14.37 -39.69 3.06
N GLU A 531 -15.01 -39.00 2.12
CA GLU A 531 -16.38 -39.30 1.66
C GLU A 531 -16.47 -40.70 1.04
N VAL A 532 -15.56 -41.04 0.12
CA VAL A 532 -15.49 -42.39 -0.50
C VAL A 532 -15.14 -43.46 0.53
N GLU A 533 -14.26 -43.19 1.50
CA GLU A 533 -13.98 -44.12 2.59
C GLU A 533 -15.18 -44.29 3.53
N HIS A 534 -15.96 -43.24 3.78
CA HIS A 534 -17.19 -43.32 4.57
C HIS A 534 -18.28 -44.13 3.85
N GLU A 535 -18.43 -43.99 2.53
CA GLU A 535 -19.33 -44.85 1.74
C GLU A 535 -18.89 -46.33 1.78
N ARG A 536 -17.58 -46.59 1.64
CA ARG A 536 -17.02 -47.95 1.79
C ARG A 536 -17.29 -48.51 3.18
N LEU A 537 -17.02 -47.76 4.25
CA LEU A 537 -17.28 -48.20 5.62
C LEU A 537 -18.77 -48.44 5.89
N ALA A 538 -19.67 -47.63 5.31
CA ALA A 538 -21.11 -47.86 5.38
C ALA A 538 -21.53 -49.18 4.72
N THR A 539 -20.96 -49.53 3.56
CA THR A 539 -21.25 -50.82 2.90
C THR A 539 -20.66 -52.03 3.63
N VAL A 540 -19.44 -51.92 4.20
CA VAL A 540 -18.86 -52.96 5.07
C VAL A 540 -19.70 -53.16 6.33
N ARG A 541 -20.23 -52.08 6.92
CA ARG A 541 -21.11 -52.15 8.08
C ARG A 541 -22.42 -52.90 7.78
N LEU A 542 -23.05 -52.65 6.64
CA LEU A 542 -24.23 -53.41 6.22
C LEU A 542 -23.94 -54.91 6.08
N GLN A 543 -22.80 -55.28 5.51
CA GLN A 543 -22.36 -56.68 5.43
C GLN A 543 -22.13 -57.31 6.81
N TYR A 544 -21.58 -56.56 7.77
CA TYR A 544 -21.42 -57.01 9.15
C TYR A 544 -22.78 -57.21 9.85
N ASP A 545 -23.71 -56.28 9.69
CA ASP A 545 -25.05 -56.35 10.28
C ASP A 545 -25.83 -57.57 9.71
N GLU A 546 -25.72 -57.84 8.40
CA GLU A 546 -26.24 -59.07 7.76
C GLU A 546 -25.60 -60.34 8.31
N LEU A 547 -24.26 -60.37 8.46
CA LEU A 547 -23.53 -61.53 8.98
C LEU A 547 -23.87 -61.81 10.45
N SER A 548 -24.05 -60.76 11.26
CA SER A 548 -24.49 -60.87 12.65
C SER A 548 -25.90 -61.47 12.74
N ALA A 549 -26.84 -60.99 11.92
CA ALA A 549 -28.20 -61.56 11.87
C ALA A 549 -28.19 -63.04 11.44
N HIS A 550 -27.30 -63.43 10.52
CA HIS A 550 -27.11 -64.85 10.16
C HIS A 550 -26.49 -65.66 11.31
N MET A 551 -25.56 -65.10 12.07
CA MET A 551 -24.98 -65.75 13.25
C MET A 551 -26.02 -65.95 14.36
N ASP A 552 -26.86 -64.96 14.64
CA ASP A 552 -27.95 -65.08 15.61
C ASP A 552 -28.98 -66.14 15.20
N SER A 553 -29.29 -66.21 13.90
CA SER A 553 -30.12 -67.27 13.32
C SER A 553 -29.51 -68.66 13.56
N LEU A 554 -28.21 -68.85 13.29
CA LEU A 554 -27.49 -70.10 13.56
C LEU A 554 -27.39 -70.43 15.05
N GLN A 555 -27.22 -69.44 15.94
CA GLN A 555 -27.28 -69.69 17.38
C GLN A 555 -28.68 -70.15 17.81
N SER A 556 -29.75 -69.59 17.23
CA SER A 556 -31.13 -69.98 17.53
C SER A 556 -31.44 -71.42 17.10
N THR A 557 -30.96 -71.84 15.92
CA THR A 557 -31.14 -73.22 15.43
C THR A 557 -30.27 -74.21 16.20
N ASN A 558 -29.04 -73.84 16.57
CA ASN A 558 -28.17 -74.67 17.42
C ASN A 558 -28.79 -74.89 18.81
N ARG A 559 -29.27 -73.84 19.49
CA ARG A 559 -30.02 -73.97 20.76
C ARG A 559 -31.24 -74.89 20.63
N ARG A 560 -31.99 -74.80 19.51
CA ARG A 560 -33.14 -75.67 19.23
C ARG A 560 -32.73 -77.13 19.01
N LEU A 561 -31.62 -77.38 18.32
CA LEU A 561 -31.06 -78.73 18.12
C LEU A 561 -30.54 -79.32 19.43
N GLN A 562 -29.91 -78.52 20.30
CA GLN A 562 -29.48 -78.93 21.64
C GLN A 562 -30.68 -79.36 22.50
N GLN A 563 -31.76 -78.56 22.52
CA GLN A 563 -33.01 -78.92 23.20
C GLN A 563 -33.65 -80.20 22.65
N GLN A 564 -33.60 -80.43 21.32
CA GLN A 564 -34.06 -81.68 20.72
C GLN A 564 -33.19 -82.88 21.13
N LEU A 565 -31.85 -82.71 21.14
CA LEU A 565 -30.92 -83.75 21.58
C LEU A 565 -31.14 -84.13 23.05
N GLU A 566 -31.37 -83.14 23.92
CA GLU A 566 -31.69 -83.33 25.34
C GLU A 566 -33.02 -84.09 25.52
N VAL A 567 -34.05 -83.76 24.74
CA VAL A 567 -35.34 -84.50 24.75
C VAL A 567 -35.16 -85.95 24.28
N GLU A 568 -34.39 -86.21 23.23
CA GLU A 568 -34.10 -87.59 22.79
C GLU A 568 -33.19 -88.35 23.78
N ALA A 569 -32.24 -87.68 24.45
CA ALA A 569 -31.43 -88.28 25.51
C ALA A 569 -32.31 -88.72 26.69
N ASN A 570 -33.22 -87.85 27.15
CA ASN A 570 -34.16 -88.15 28.23
C ASN A 570 -35.12 -89.32 27.87
N LYS A 571 -35.60 -89.38 26.61
CA LYS A 571 -36.39 -90.52 26.11
C LYS A 571 -35.58 -91.83 26.12
N ASN A 572 -34.33 -91.79 25.64
CA ASN A 572 -33.46 -92.96 25.61
C ASN A 572 -33.12 -93.44 27.04
N GLN A 573 -32.95 -92.53 28.00
CA GLN A 573 -32.80 -92.90 29.41
C GLN A 573 -34.06 -93.60 29.95
N ALA A 574 -35.25 -93.04 29.73
CA ALA A 574 -36.51 -93.66 30.17
C ALA A 574 -36.69 -95.07 29.57
N LEU A 575 -36.43 -95.24 28.27
CA LEU A 575 -36.46 -96.56 27.60
C LEU A 575 -35.40 -97.53 28.15
N ALA A 576 -34.23 -97.05 28.58
CA ALA A 576 -33.22 -97.88 29.23
C ALA A 576 -33.63 -98.29 30.65
N GLU A 577 -34.30 -97.41 31.40
CA GLU A 577 -34.85 -97.71 32.72
C GLU A 577 -36.00 -98.73 32.63
N ASP A 578 -36.91 -98.57 31.66
CA ASP A 578 -37.95 -99.56 31.35
C ASP A 578 -37.36 -100.92 30.94
N LEU A 579 -36.33 -100.92 30.08
CA LEU A 579 -35.64 -102.16 29.69
C LEU A 579 -34.95 -102.85 30.89
N VAL A 580 -34.42 -102.08 31.85
CA VAL A 580 -33.89 -102.63 33.11
C VAL A 580 -35.01 -103.19 33.98
N ASN A 581 -36.17 -102.55 34.02
CA ASN A 581 -37.33 -103.03 34.76
C ASN A 581 -37.93 -104.31 34.16
N GLU A 582 -38.01 -104.42 32.83
CA GLU A 582 -38.40 -105.67 32.16
C GLU A 582 -37.36 -106.77 32.37
N LYS A 583 -36.05 -106.46 32.32
CA LYS A 583 -35.00 -107.44 32.67
C LYS A 583 -35.11 -107.95 34.11
N ARG A 584 -35.49 -107.09 35.07
CA ARG A 584 -35.78 -107.51 36.46
C ARG A 584 -36.99 -108.44 36.52
N LYS A 585 -38.08 -108.14 35.79
CA LYS A 585 -39.26 -109.02 35.70
C LYS A 585 -38.90 -110.38 35.10
N ILE A 586 -38.22 -110.39 33.95
CA ILE A 586 -37.70 -111.60 33.30
C ILE A 586 -36.87 -112.41 34.30
N HIS A 587 -35.93 -111.78 35.01
CA HIS A 587 -35.11 -112.48 36.01
C HIS A 587 -35.93 -113.06 37.18
N SER A 588 -36.99 -112.37 37.63
CA SER A 588 -37.90 -112.95 38.64
C SER A 588 -38.72 -114.13 38.11
N PHE A 589 -39.08 -114.13 36.82
CA PHE A 589 -39.69 -115.30 36.17
C PHE A 589 -38.68 -116.43 35.94
N GLU A 590 -37.43 -116.13 35.61
CA GLU A 590 -36.33 -117.10 35.54
C GLU A 590 -36.11 -117.78 36.89
N GLN A 591 -36.03 -117.00 37.99
CA GLN A 591 -35.93 -117.52 39.36
C GLN A 591 -37.10 -118.46 39.68
N LEU A 592 -38.34 -118.05 39.40
CA LEU A 592 -39.53 -118.89 39.60
C LEU A 592 -39.49 -120.17 38.75
N ILE A 593 -38.98 -120.09 37.50
CA ILE A 593 -38.76 -121.26 36.63
C ILE A 593 -37.65 -122.17 37.18
N THR A 594 -36.60 -121.62 37.79
CA THR A 594 -35.53 -122.39 38.44
C THR A 594 -36.03 -123.06 39.71
N GLU A 595 -36.86 -122.40 40.53
CA GLU A 595 -37.56 -122.99 41.67
C GLU A 595 -38.48 -124.13 41.21
N MET A 596 -39.29 -123.93 40.16
CA MET A 596 -40.12 -125.00 39.57
C MET A 596 -39.28 -126.17 39.03
N ARG A 597 -38.14 -125.91 38.36
CA ARG A 597 -37.22 -126.97 37.92
C ARG A 597 -36.61 -127.73 39.12
N SER A 598 -36.20 -127.02 40.17
CA SER A 598 -35.73 -127.67 41.41
C SER A 598 -36.82 -128.50 42.09
N SER A 599 -38.09 -128.10 41.94
CA SER A 599 -39.27 -128.82 42.42
C SER A 599 -39.62 -130.06 41.60
N LEU A 600 -39.23 -130.12 40.31
CA LEU A 600 -39.40 -131.30 39.46
C LEU A 600 -38.23 -132.29 39.56
N ASN A 601 -37.05 -131.86 39.97
CA ASN A 601 -35.83 -132.68 40.03
C ASN A 601 -35.81 -133.72 41.18
N THR A 602 -36.96 -134.08 41.75
CA THR A 602 -37.11 -135.22 42.68
C THR A 602 -37.54 -136.52 41.99
N SER A 603 -37.51 -136.60 40.66
CA SER A 603 -37.81 -137.85 39.92
C SER A 603 -37.05 -138.00 38.60
N SER A 604 -36.25 -139.07 38.53
CA SER A 604 -35.67 -139.74 37.35
C SER A 604 -34.38 -139.17 36.72
N GLU A 605 -33.38 -140.06 36.60
CA GLU A 605 -32.40 -140.11 35.49
C GLU A 605 -33.14 -140.44 34.16
N GLU A 606 -32.59 -140.48 32.93
CA GLU A 606 -31.24 -140.45 32.32
C GLU A 606 -31.44 -139.77 30.92
N GLU A 607 -30.54 -139.53 29.93
CA GLU A 607 -29.43 -140.27 29.32
C GLU A 607 -28.69 -139.32 28.30
N ASN A 608 -27.93 -139.81 27.30
CA ASN A 608 -27.11 -138.98 26.38
C ASN A 608 -27.67 -138.77 24.93
N PRO A 609 -26.96 -138.94 23.78
CA PRO A 609 -26.94 -137.91 22.71
C PRO A 609 -27.38 -138.42 21.30
N VAL A 610 -27.12 -137.63 20.24
CA VAL A 610 -26.79 -137.99 18.83
C VAL A 610 -27.37 -136.97 17.81
N ASP A 611 -26.70 -136.83 16.66
CA ASP A 611 -26.86 -135.78 15.64
C ASP A 611 -27.83 -136.08 14.46
N ASP A 612 -28.16 -134.99 13.75
CA ASP A 612 -28.20 -134.84 12.27
C ASP A 612 -29.48 -135.15 11.42
N GLU A 613 -29.40 -134.67 10.16
CA GLU A 613 -30.18 -134.93 8.94
C GLU A 613 -31.50 -134.15 8.70
N LYS A 614 -31.37 -132.99 8.01
CA LYS A 614 -31.99 -132.62 6.69
C LYS A 614 -33.54 -132.62 6.58
N GLN A 615 -34.18 -131.71 5.81
CA GLN A 615 -34.03 -131.62 4.35
C GLN A 615 -34.77 -130.38 3.75
N ARG A 616 -34.03 -129.54 3.00
CA ARG A 616 -34.44 -128.66 1.86
C ARG A 616 -35.79 -127.91 1.88
N CYS A 617 -35.71 -126.58 1.84
CA CYS A 617 -36.37 -125.75 0.82
C CYS A 617 -35.33 -124.76 0.24
N ALA A 618 -35.62 -124.10 -0.89
CA ALA A 618 -34.59 -123.41 -1.69
C ALA A 618 -34.75 -121.88 -1.76
N ASN A 619 -33.60 -121.21 -1.91
CA ASN A 619 -33.41 -119.84 -2.45
C ASN A 619 -34.10 -118.66 -1.74
N GLU A 620 -33.38 -118.01 -0.83
CA GLU A 620 -32.90 -116.61 -1.03
C GLU A 620 -31.90 -116.18 0.06
N ASP A 621 -32.04 -116.73 1.27
CA ASP A 621 -31.23 -116.38 2.46
C ASP A 621 -29.96 -117.25 2.63
N ASP A 622 -29.01 -117.19 1.69
CA ASP A 622 -27.63 -117.61 2.03
C ASP A 622 -26.99 -116.50 2.89
N PRO A 623 -26.64 -116.76 4.17
CA PRO A 623 -26.03 -115.76 5.04
C PRO A 623 -24.72 -115.21 4.48
N ARG A 624 -23.99 -115.96 3.63
CA ARG A 624 -22.78 -115.48 2.95
C ARG A 624 -23.09 -114.45 1.88
N ILE A 625 -24.19 -114.61 1.14
CA ILE A 625 -24.67 -113.65 0.13
C ILE A 625 -25.23 -112.40 0.82
N LEU A 626 -26.01 -112.56 1.90
CA LEU A 626 -26.49 -111.44 2.70
C LEU A 626 -25.34 -110.65 3.34
N PHE A 627 -24.34 -111.33 3.91
CA PHE A 627 -23.12 -110.71 4.43
C PHE A 627 -22.35 -109.93 3.36
N TRP A 628 -22.15 -110.50 2.16
CA TRP A 628 -21.53 -109.78 1.04
C TRP A 628 -22.35 -108.58 0.57
N ARG A 629 -23.69 -108.68 0.57
CA ARG A 629 -24.62 -107.59 0.21
C ARG A 629 -24.60 -106.46 1.24
N VAL A 630 -24.44 -106.77 2.53
CA VAL A 630 -24.22 -105.79 3.61
C VAL A 630 -22.84 -105.15 3.48
N ILE A 631 -21.77 -105.92 3.26
CA ILE A 631 -20.42 -105.38 3.02
C ILE A 631 -20.39 -104.45 1.81
N GLN A 632 -21.08 -104.77 0.71
CA GLN A 632 -21.15 -103.85 -0.44
C GLN A 632 -21.97 -102.59 -0.16
N ARG A 633 -23.05 -102.66 0.63
CA ARG A 633 -23.75 -101.44 1.09
C ARG A 633 -22.85 -100.56 1.95
N LEU A 634 -22.15 -101.15 2.92
CA LEU A 634 -21.19 -100.43 3.77
C LEU A 634 -20.05 -99.84 2.95
N LYS A 635 -19.48 -100.58 2.00
CA LYS A 635 -18.41 -100.10 1.10
C LYS A 635 -18.89 -98.93 0.22
N ASN A 636 -20.11 -99.00 -0.31
CA ASN A 636 -20.68 -97.91 -1.10
C ASN A 636 -21.03 -96.69 -0.23
N GLN A 637 -21.50 -96.87 1.00
CA GLN A 637 -21.75 -95.78 1.95
C GLN A 637 -20.46 -95.10 2.41
N ILE A 638 -19.39 -95.87 2.64
CA ILE A 638 -18.05 -95.34 2.92
C ILE A 638 -17.54 -94.53 1.71
N ALA A 639 -17.66 -95.06 0.49
CA ALA A 639 -17.27 -94.34 -0.72
C ALA A 639 -18.05 -93.02 -0.91
N SER A 640 -19.38 -93.01 -0.71
CA SER A 640 -20.17 -91.78 -0.78
C SER A 640 -19.84 -90.79 0.35
N GLY A 641 -19.53 -91.29 1.56
CA GLY A 641 -19.10 -90.45 2.68
C GLY A 641 -17.73 -89.82 2.46
N GLN A 642 -16.79 -90.57 1.89
CA GLN A 642 -15.48 -90.05 1.47
C GLN A 642 -15.61 -88.98 0.39
N GLN A 643 -16.47 -89.20 -0.62
CA GLN A 643 -16.70 -88.23 -1.68
C GLN A 643 -17.42 -86.96 -1.18
N GLN A 644 -18.31 -87.08 -0.18
CA GLN A 644 -18.91 -85.91 0.49
C GLN A 644 -17.90 -85.14 1.36
N LEU A 645 -17.01 -85.85 2.07
CA LEU A 645 -15.89 -85.24 2.80
C LEU A 645 -14.98 -84.46 1.86
N GLU A 646 -14.54 -85.08 0.75
CA GLU A 646 -13.66 -84.46 -0.25
C GLU A 646 -14.29 -83.19 -0.85
N CYS A 647 -15.60 -83.19 -1.15
CA CYS A 647 -16.30 -81.96 -1.54
C CYS A 647 -16.26 -80.88 -0.43
N SER A 648 -16.57 -81.24 0.82
CA SER A 648 -16.57 -80.29 1.95
C SER A 648 -15.17 -79.76 2.30
N GLU A 649 -14.12 -80.55 2.10
CA GLU A 649 -12.72 -80.12 2.27
C GLU A 649 -12.30 -79.14 1.18
N ASN A 650 -12.75 -79.34 -0.07
CA ASN A 650 -12.54 -78.39 -1.16
C ASN A 650 -13.32 -77.08 -0.94
N GLU A 651 -14.56 -77.13 -0.45
CA GLU A 651 -15.32 -75.93 -0.06
C GLU A 651 -14.66 -75.18 1.10
N LEU A 652 -14.17 -75.88 2.12
CA LEU A 652 -13.40 -75.28 3.22
C LEU A 652 -12.05 -74.71 2.77
N ALA A 653 -11.39 -75.32 1.78
CA ALA A 653 -10.16 -74.78 1.18
C ALA A 653 -10.44 -73.47 0.42
N ALA A 654 -11.52 -73.43 -0.38
CA ALA A 654 -11.95 -72.22 -1.08
C ALA A 654 -12.32 -71.10 -0.11
N LEU A 655 -13.08 -71.40 0.94
CA LEU A 655 -13.42 -70.43 2.00
C LEU A 655 -12.18 -69.92 2.74
N ARG A 656 -11.21 -70.79 3.06
CA ARG A 656 -9.92 -70.38 3.65
C ARG A 656 -9.13 -69.46 2.71
N GLN A 657 -9.12 -69.74 1.41
CA GLN A 657 -8.46 -68.90 0.41
C GLN A 657 -9.14 -67.54 0.25
N GLN A 658 -10.48 -67.49 0.34
CA GLN A 658 -11.26 -66.26 0.32
C GLN A 658 -11.08 -65.41 1.59
N ILE A 659 -11.04 -66.03 2.77
CA ILE A 659 -10.74 -65.34 4.03
C ILE A 659 -9.29 -64.81 4.01
N ALA A 660 -8.33 -65.58 3.49
CA ALA A 660 -6.95 -65.13 3.35
C ALA A 660 -6.79 -63.93 2.40
N SER A 661 -7.51 -63.89 1.27
CA SER A 661 -7.46 -62.76 0.34
C SER A 661 -8.17 -61.52 0.87
N GLN A 662 -9.30 -61.68 1.57
CA GLN A 662 -10.00 -60.58 2.25
C GLN A 662 -9.17 -60.00 3.40
N GLY A 663 -8.58 -60.85 4.25
CA GLY A 663 -7.70 -60.43 5.35
C GLY A 663 -6.43 -59.71 4.87
N ALA A 664 -5.82 -60.18 3.78
CA ALA A 664 -4.68 -59.51 3.17
C ALA A 664 -5.05 -58.10 2.67
N PHE A 665 -6.23 -57.94 2.03
CA PHE A 665 -6.68 -56.63 1.54
C PHE A 665 -6.97 -55.65 2.69
N ALA A 666 -7.70 -56.12 3.72
CA ALA A 666 -8.03 -55.32 4.91
C ALA A 666 -6.77 -54.79 5.61
N ALA A 667 -5.80 -55.67 5.89
CA ALA A 667 -4.53 -55.28 6.51
C ALA A 667 -3.76 -54.25 5.66
N THR A 668 -3.72 -54.39 4.34
CA THR A 668 -3.04 -53.41 3.47
C THR A 668 -3.74 -52.05 3.40
N ASP A 669 -5.06 -51.99 3.58
CA ASP A 669 -5.80 -50.73 3.60
C ASP A 669 -5.71 -50.05 4.97
N GLU A 670 -5.91 -50.77 6.08
CA GLU A 670 -5.75 -50.21 7.44
C GLU A 670 -4.34 -49.69 7.67
N GLN A 671 -3.30 -50.39 7.19
CA GLN A 671 -1.92 -49.96 7.33
C GLN A 671 -1.57 -48.79 6.39
N ARG A 672 -2.23 -48.66 5.24
CA ARG A 672 -2.14 -47.45 4.39
C ARG A 672 -2.83 -46.25 5.03
N GLN A 673 -4.07 -46.40 5.50
CA GLN A 673 -4.83 -45.36 6.18
C GLN A 673 -4.12 -44.88 7.45
N SER A 674 -3.57 -45.81 8.23
CA SER A 674 -2.72 -45.48 9.38
C SER A 674 -1.47 -44.72 8.95
N SER A 675 -0.81 -45.12 7.86
CA SER A 675 0.36 -44.42 7.33
C SER A 675 0.05 -43.03 6.78
N THR A 676 -1.11 -42.81 6.15
CA THR A 676 -1.51 -41.47 5.65
C THR A 676 -1.92 -40.57 6.80
N VAL A 677 -2.68 -41.08 7.78
CA VAL A 677 -3.03 -40.32 9.00
C VAL A 677 -1.78 -39.96 9.81
N LEU A 678 -0.79 -40.86 9.93
CA LEU A 678 0.48 -40.55 10.58
C LEU A 678 1.31 -39.51 9.81
N ALA A 679 1.34 -39.57 8.47
CA ALA A 679 1.97 -38.55 7.64
C ALA A 679 1.28 -37.18 7.82
N ASP A 680 -0.05 -37.13 7.66
CA ASP A 680 -0.87 -35.94 7.87
C ASP A 680 -0.70 -35.31 9.27
N VAL A 681 -0.59 -36.13 10.31
CA VAL A 681 -0.33 -35.68 11.69
C VAL A 681 1.11 -35.20 11.85
N THR A 682 2.08 -35.82 11.18
CA THR A 682 3.48 -35.38 11.19
C THR A 682 3.63 -34.03 10.49
N ASP A 683 3.07 -33.86 9.30
CA ASP A 683 3.06 -32.60 8.54
C ASP A 683 2.37 -31.48 9.32
N SER A 684 1.28 -31.80 10.04
CA SER A 684 0.60 -30.87 10.94
C SER A 684 1.48 -30.47 12.14
N VAL A 685 2.16 -31.43 12.77
CA VAL A 685 3.11 -31.18 13.86
C VAL A 685 4.32 -30.36 13.38
N GLU A 686 4.82 -30.59 12.17
CA GLU A 686 5.91 -29.81 11.58
C GLU A 686 5.47 -28.37 11.27
N ASN A 687 4.26 -28.17 10.72
CA ASN A 687 3.69 -26.84 10.54
C ASN A 687 3.48 -26.11 11.88
N ILE A 688 3.03 -26.81 12.92
CA ILE A 688 2.91 -26.25 14.27
C ILE A 688 4.29 -25.90 14.85
N ARG A 689 5.33 -26.71 14.62
CA ARG A 689 6.72 -26.40 15.01
C ARG A 689 7.25 -25.17 14.27
N LEU A 690 7.03 -25.07 12.97
CA LEU A 690 7.44 -23.93 12.14
C LEU A 690 6.74 -22.64 12.60
N LYS A 691 5.43 -22.69 12.84
CA LYS A 691 4.64 -21.56 13.34
C LYS A 691 5.07 -21.12 14.74
N ASN A 692 5.37 -22.06 15.64
CA ASN A 692 5.94 -21.73 16.95
C ASN A 692 7.33 -21.09 16.83
N ARG A 693 8.18 -21.53 15.89
CA ARG A 693 9.49 -20.90 15.65
C ARG A 693 9.34 -19.46 15.16
N LEU A 694 8.48 -19.22 14.17
CA LEU A 694 8.18 -17.86 13.69
C LEU A 694 7.65 -16.97 14.81
N LEU A 695 6.73 -17.46 15.65
CA LEU A 695 6.24 -16.73 16.82
C LEU A 695 7.34 -16.46 17.86
N ILE A 696 8.33 -17.34 18.03
CA ILE A 696 9.49 -17.10 18.91
C ILE A 696 10.37 -15.98 18.33
N ASP A 697 10.62 -15.99 17.02
CA ASP A 697 11.42 -14.99 16.32
C ASP A 697 10.73 -13.62 16.31
N GLU A 698 9.40 -13.57 16.10
CA GLU A 698 8.57 -12.37 16.25
C GLU A 698 8.61 -11.83 17.70
N ASN A 699 8.43 -12.70 18.70
CA ASN A 699 8.55 -12.31 20.11
C ASN A 699 9.98 -11.87 20.48
N SER A 700 11.01 -12.29 19.74
CA SER A 700 12.38 -11.78 19.89
C SER A 700 12.48 -10.36 19.33
N ASN A 701 11.98 -10.12 18.12
CA ASN A 701 11.94 -8.82 17.46
C ASN A 701 11.13 -7.78 18.26
N ILE A 702 9.94 -8.14 18.74
CA ILE A 702 9.11 -7.27 19.60
C ILE A 702 9.86 -6.90 20.89
N ARG A 703 10.58 -7.84 21.52
CA ARG A 703 11.40 -7.53 22.72
C ARG A 703 12.58 -6.59 22.41
N GLN A 704 13.19 -6.69 21.23
CA GLN A 704 14.20 -5.72 20.79
C GLN A 704 13.59 -4.34 20.54
N GLN A 705 12.42 -4.24 19.90
CA GLN A 705 11.71 -2.98 19.69
C GLN A 705 11.31 -2.31 21.02
N VAL A 706 10.80 -3.08 21.99
CA VAL A 706 10.49 -2.59 23.34
C VAL A 706 11.74 -2.06 24.03
N HIS A 707 12.89 -2.74 23.93
CA HIS A 707 14.16 -2.25 24.50
C HIS A 707 14.65 -0.96 23.80
N ILE A 708 14.46 -0.82 22.49
CA ILE A 708 14.81 0.42 21.76
C ILE A 708 13.93 1.58 22.23
N LEU A 709 12.61 1.36 22.34
CA LEU A 709 11.65 2.36 22.83
C LEU A 709 11.94 2.76 24.29
N GLN A 710 12.26 1.79 25.17
CA GLN A 710 12.68 2.08 26.55
C GLN A 710 13.93 2.97 26.60
N SER A 711 14.94 2.70 25.77
CA SER A 711 16.15 3.53 25.69
C SER A 711 15.88 4.93 25.11
N GLN A 712 14.90 5.08 24.22
CA GLN A 712 14.45 6.40 23.74
C GLN A 712 13.71 7.18 24.82
N ILE A 713 12.79 6.54 25.55
CA ILE A 713 12.07 7.14 26.69
C ILE A 713 13.06 7.59 27.77
N GLU A 714 14.05 6.76 28.11
CA GLU A 714 15.09 7.11 29.09
C GLU A 714 15.90 8.35 28.66
N LYS A 715 16.23 8.50 27.37
CA LYS A 715 16.89 9.71 26.86
C LYS A 715 16.00 10.95 27.01
N TYR A 716 14.75 10.89 26.58
CA TYR A 716 13.82 12.02 26.72
C TYR A 716 13.55 12.38 28.19
N CYS A 717 13.51 11.41 29.10
CA CYS A 717 13.42 11.68 30.54
C CYS A 717 14.67 12.41 31.07
N ASN A 718 15.87 12.02 30.63
CA ASN A 718 17.12 12.71 31.00
C ASN A 718 17.17 14.14 30.42
N GLU A 719 16.75 14.35 29.17
CA GLU A 719 16.67 15.67 28.53
C GLU A 719 15.66 16.59 29.22
N ALA A 720 14.48 16.05 29.58
CA ALA A 720 13.47 16.76 30.39
C ALA A 720 13.99 17.12 31.80
N GLN A 721 14.79 16.24 32.42
CA GLN A 721 15.40 16.51 33.72
C GLN A 721 16.50 17.59 33.63
N MET A 722 17.31 17.59 32.56
CA MET A 722 18.33 18.61 32.32
C MET A 722 17.71 19.99 32.07
N THR A 723 16.74 20.10 31.16
CA THR A 723 16.03 21.35 30.88
C THR A 723 15.23 21.87 32.09
N SER A 724 14.69 20.97 32.93
CA SER A 724 14.08 21.32 34.21
C SER A 724 15.11 21.91 35.19
N ASN A 725 16.29 21.29 35.33
CA ASN A 725 17.39 21.79 36.16
C ASN A 725 17.90 23.17 35.70
N GLU A 726 17.99 23.40 34.38
CA GLU A 726 18.38 24.70 33.80
C GLU A 726 17.33 25.78 34.08
N ASN A 727 16.04 25.48 33.91
CA ASN A 727 14.96 26.36 34.32
C ASN A 727 15.02 26.69 35.83
N LEU A 728 15.43 25.75 36.66
CA LEU A 728 15.57 25.94 38.11
C LEU A 728 16.73 26.89 38.44
N LYS A 729 17.87 26.79 37.74
CA LYS A 729 19.00 27.74 37.83
C LYS A 729 18.61 29.15 37.37
N LEU A 730 17.98 29.29 36.20
CA LEU A 730 17.50 30.59 35.70
C LEU A 730 16.51 31.25 36.67
N ARG A 731 15.66 30.45 37.33
CA ARG A 731 14.76 30.91 38.41
C ARG A 731 15.47 31.21 39.74
N GLN A 732 16.72 30.80 39.95
CA GLN A 732 17.55 31.24 41.07
C GLN A 732 18.25 32.56 40.71
N GLU A 733 18.88 32.63 39.54
CA GLU A 733 19.54 33.83 39.01
C GLU A 733 18.59 35.03 38.93
N LEU A 734 17.35 34.85 38.43
CA LEU A 734 16.32 35.88 38.43
C LEU A 734 15.98 36.40 39.84
N ARG A 735 15.93 35.51 40.85
CA ARG A 735 15.68 35.91 42.24
C ARG A 735 16.88 36.65 42.84
N GLU A 736 18.10 36.23 42.54
CA GLU A 736 19.29 36.97 42.95
C GLU A 736 19.35 38.36 42.32
N MET A 737 18.96 38.52 41.06
CA MET A 737 18.88 39.82 40.39
C MET A 737 17.78 40.70 41.01
N GLN A 738 16.63 40.13 41.37
CA GLN A 738 15.56 40.83 42.10
C GLN A 738 15.93 41.23 43.54
N ILE A 739 16.96 40.64 44.13
CA ILE A 739 17.49 40.99 45.47
C ILE A 739 18.61 42.05 45.38
N LYS A 740 19.14 42.32 44.18
CA LYS A 740 20.20 43.30 43.89
C LYS A 740 19.65 44.64 43.35
N LEU A 741 18.32 44.75 43.20
CA LEU A 741 17.55 45.93 42.78
C LEU A 741 16.78 46.52 43.96
#